data_AF-A0A7I7UEL4-F1
#
_entry.id   AF-A0A7I7UEL4-F1
#
_cell.length_a   1.000
_cell.length_b   1.000
_cell.length_c   1.000
_cell.angle_alpha   90.00
_cell.angle_beta   90.00
_cell.angle_gamma   90.00
#
_symmetry.space_group_name_H-M   'P 1'
#
loop_
_entity.id
_entity.type
_entity.pdbx_description
1 polymer ?
#
loop_
_entity_poly.entity_id
_entity_poly.type
_entity_poly.pdbx_seq_one_letter_code
_entity_poly.pdbx_strand_id
1 'polypeptide(L)'
;MANPYTGDYPAVVQIAVRQLNALLGTLHQNGDQDTPLKLMHSVATRIGDPRRRLPDVGAFGDWLVAYQRARTGRGLTDLRDQLTATAPPGAVRMFTDAFEGFDRDWEFELPPDVVRGRAKLQVSSITVTVPDGSSTEVVIRAAVRAQYYPDPGTTELPPSVHGEVRATFDVRQTPHGTGRRLLIRPSAQDAKIDFTAAPGSGLSPSAVSRIAAEVRKFIREGVSLLPVDLPHDFAFADFKGLGSGPNQVVALPYQLSGGPPAPAGLHSITQSFLGSSGFGFAVSKEQVNTLIDLEAIREAVRNRPPLTFTISTIFGGSVSVKYRLRFSSGPTLTFKAGAIEIAGRVAAETDTSWAPNGFVSFRQRFVLVLDPGSQRISLERAGEPEVDESWFIPHSRATSVVRAELDNALAQNRPAIRKVFDDARSGLTRGLRTFDTAASASYTAVEITPEIVLVRGEIHGQARRPPVVKVEQTHGGAAFTALNSWIPAGTIGRFVWTWVEHSHPASIWSGAQKTVVDEHRFILPKPAGLASVSQICLRIEGTQITPSGQQSSVAAGTTCQVQEPEFGIDIPSWWRPVAIPIWRPGLADTVPLNQAIAGHTSVAAFPGDTSPQRNALVYFVDDQRDRPLDPLVDAWRQARSSPSLVVTVVVPTGTFDAPRGEVERRLGLPHDGLPAVHITQDDDGGWTQTFGVSRMPSMFLINARHEFVWKHEGEPRPGELAAVLDTLEGPPTPSHFRPLRLTVAPGEAAPNARFHDGEHPYALHRFRGRDVLLTFWQSWSAPCLSELQRLQKMHQEGRDAPFIVGFHGGAKSEAVDEIRKRLRLTFPLAQDHQQRIARRYGVRCWPTTVKIDADGCVEHVQFGTAHDHDRPKSVTSG
;
A
#
# COMPACT_ATOMS: atom_id res chain seq x y z
N MET A 1 -30.70 -36.69 7.88
CA MET A 1 -29.93 -36.05 6.79
C MET A 1 -28.83 -35.24 7.44
N ALA A 2 -27.62 -35.24 6.87
CA ALA A 2 -26.52 -34.43 7.39
C ALA A 2 -26.89 -32.94 7.36
N ASN A 3 -26.43 -32.18 8.36
CA ASN A 3 -26.67 -30.74 8.43
C ASN A 3 -26.00 -30.05 7.23
N PRO A 4 -26.70 -29.26 6.40
CA PRO A 4 -26.11 -28.71 5.18
C PRO A 4 -25.00 -27.66 5.43
N TYR A 5 -24.94 -27.08 6.64
CA TYR A 5 -23.95 -26.07 7.04
C TYR A 5 -22.70 -26.67 7.67
N THR A 6 -22.86 -27.65 8.55
CA THR A 6 -21.73 -28.29 9.26
C THR A 6 -21.37 -29.66 8.72
N GLY A 7 -22.21 -30.25 7.87
CA GLY A 7 -22.09 -31.63 7.44
C GLY A 7 -22.22 -32.59 8.63
N ASP A 8 -21.38 -33.61 8.64
CA ASP A 8 -21.22 -34.53 9.78
C ASP A 8 -20.20 -34.02 10.82
N TYR A 9 -19.67 -32.80 10.65
CA TYR A 9 -18.72 -32.21 11.60
C TYR A 9 -19.45 -31.49 12.73
N PRO A 10 -18.88 -31.49 13.95
CA PRO A 10 -19.50 -30.81 15.08
C PRO A 10 -19.41 -29.27 14.96
N ALA A 11 -18.42 -28.76 14.23
CA ALA A 11 -18.32 -27.35 13.91
C ALA A 11 -17.63 -27.09 12.56
N VAL A 12 -17.92 -25.93 11.96
CA VAL A 12 -17.28 -25.45 10.73
C VAL A 12 -16.99 -23.96 10.86
N VAL A 13 -15.76 -23.56 10.49
CA VAL A 13 -15.41 -22.15 10.24
C VAL A 13 -15.57 -21.88 8.74
N GLN A 14 -16.18 -20.77 8.37
CA GLN A 14 -16.11 -20.25 7.01
C GLN A 14 -15.35 -18.92 7.01
N ILE A 15 -14.58 -18.67 5.96
CA ILE A 15 -13.89 -17.40 5.72
C ILE A 15 -14.19 -16.97 4.29
N ALA A 16 -14.65 -15.74 4.10
CA ALA A 16 -14.85 -15.20 2.75
C ALA A 16 -13.52 -15.11 2.01
N VAL A 17 -13.48 -15.59 0.76
CA VAL A 17 -12.28 -15.51 -0.09
C VAL A 17 -11.85 -14.07 -0.32
N ARG A 18 -12.82 -13.15 -0.37
CA ARG A 18 -12.56 -11.70 -0.41
C ARG A 18 -11.72 -11.23 0.78
N GLN A 19 -11.98 -11.75 1.98
CA GLN A 19 -11.22 -11.42 3.17
C GLN A 19 -9.78 -11.98 3.10
N LEU A 20 -9.61 -13.18 2.54
CA LEU A 20 -8.28 -13.75 2.28
C LEU A 20 -7.48 -12.87 1.31
N ASN A 21 -8.12 -12.40 0.23
CA ASN A 21 -7.50 -11.49 -0.74
C ASN A 21 -7.12 -10.14 -0.11
N ALA A 22 -7.87 -9.67 0.88
CA ALA A 22 -7.50 -8.48 1.65
C ALA A 22 -6.19 -8.70 2.45
N LEU A 23 -6.02 -9.88 3.06
CA LEU A 23 -4.80 -10.23 3.78
C LEU A 23 -3.61 -10.38 2.83
N LEU A 24 -3.80 -10.99 1.66
CA LEU A 24 -2.77 -11.06 0.61
C LEU A 24 -2.38 -9.66 0.10
N GLY A 25 -3.35 -8.76 -0.01
CA GLY A 25 -3.11 -7.34 -0.29
C GLY A 25 -2.20 -6.67 0.73
N THR A 26 -2.36 -6.99 2.03
CA THR A 26 -1.45 -6.51 3.09
C THR A 26 -0.03 -7.05 2.89
N LEU A 27 0.13 -8.33 2.56
CA LEU A 27 1.45 -8.90 2.28
C LEU A 27 2.13 -8.26 1.07
N HIS A 28 1.37 -7.94 0.02
CA HIS A 28 1.87 -7.21 -1.14
C HIS A 28 2.30 -5.78 -0.79
N GLN A 29 1.52 -5.08 0.04
CA GLN A 29 1.89 -3.76 0.57
C GLN A 29 3.19 -3.80 1.39
N ASN A 30 3.45 -4.90 2.11
CA ASN A 30 4.68 -5.10 2.87
C ASN A 30 5.90 -5.44 2.00
N GLY A 31 5.75 -5.55 0.68
CA GLY A 31 6.83 -5.94 -0.25
C GLY A 31 8.10 -5.08 -0.15
N ASP A 32 7.94 -3.79 0.19
CA ASP A 32 9.03 -2.81 0.37
C ASP A 32 9.53 -2.68 1.82
N GLN A 33 9.06 -3.54 2.73
CA GLN A 33 9.41 -3.47 4.15
C GLN A 33 10.29 -4.64 4.59
N ASP A 34 11.02 -4.41 5.68
CA ASP A 34 11.72 -5.47 6.41
C ASP A 34 10.76 -6.21 7.34
N THR A 35 9.76 -6.86 6.74
CA THR A 35 8.79 -7.70 7.44
C THR A 35 9.08 -9.18 7.16
N PRO A 36 8.80 -10.07 8.13
CA PRO A 36 9.04 -11.50 7.98
C PRO A 36 8.14 -12.15 6.91
N LEU A 37 6.94 -11.59 6.70
CA LEU A 37 6.00 -12.03 5.67
C LEU A 37 5.73 -10.89 4.70
N LYS A 38 6.00 -11.13 3.41
CA LYS A 38 5.75 -10.19 2.32
C LYS A 38 5.58 -10.90 0.99
N LEU A 39 4.85 -10.27 0.08
CA LEU A 39 4.80 -10.63 -1.33
C LEU A 39 5.54 -9.57 -2.13
N MET A 40 6.45 -10.00 -2.99
CA MET A 40 7.22 -9.08 -3.83
C MET A 40 6.32 -8.47 -4.92
N HIS A 41 6.45 -7.17 -5.13
CA HIS A 41 5.78 -6.44 -6.22
C HIS A 41 6.70 -6.28 -7.45
N SER A 42 8.00 -6.59 -7.31
CA SER A 42 9.02 -6.53 -8.35
C SER A 42 10.01 -7.68 -8.19
N VAL A 43 10.40 -8.31 -9.31
CA VAL A 43 11.42 -9.37 -9.34
C VAL A 43 12.19 -9.30 -10.66
N ALA A 44 13.50 -9.52 -10.61
CA ALA A 44 14.31 -9.72 -11.81
C ALA A 44 14.78 -11.19 -11.84
N THR A 45 14.47 -11.89 -12.93
CA THR A 45 14.84 -13.31 -13.08
C THR A 45 15.42 -13.58 -14.47
N ARG A 46 16.16 -14.68 -14.58
CA ARG A 46 16.59 -15.24 -15.87
C ARG A 46 15.50 -16.14 -16.42
N ILE A 47 15.26 -16.05 -17.72
CA ILE A 47 14.37 -16.94 -18.48
C ILE A 47 15.27 -17.82 -19.36
N GLY A 48 14.91 -19.09 -19.54
CA GLY A 48 15.58 -19.94 -20.51
C GLY A 48 16.89 -20.60 -20.10
N ASP A 49 17.50 -20.15 -19.01
CA ASP A 49 18.69 -20.82 -18.46
C ASP A 49 18.30 -22.26 -18.06
N PRO A 50 18.97 -23.31 -18.58
CA PRO A 50 18.80 -24.66 -18.04
C PRO A 50 19.14 -24.59 -16.56
N ARG A 51 18.38 -25.31 -15.73
CA ARG A 51 18.58 -25.32 -14.28
C ARG A 51 20.08 -25.45 -14.01
N ARG A 52 20.67 -24.44 -13.36
CA ARG A 52 21.91 -24.66 -12.61
C ARG A 52 21.54 -25.71 -11.56
N ARG A 53 21.73 -26.99 -11.87
CA ARG A 53 22.15 -27.90 -10.81
C ARG A 53 23.48 -27.33 -10.37
N LEU A 54 23.56 -26.84 -9.13
CA LEU A 54 24.87 -26.69 -8.51
C LEU A 54 25.55 -28.05 -8.71
N PRO A 55 26.74 -28.11 -9.33
CA PRO A 55 27.50 -29.35 -9.32
C PRO A 55 27.66 -29.76 -7.86
N ASP A 56 27.57 -31.06 -7.58
CA ASP A 56 27.75 -31.61 -6.24
C ASP A 56 29.23 -31.49 -5.86
N VAL A 57 29.66 -30.29 -5.49
CA VAL A 57 31.06 -29.97 -5.13
C VAL A 57 31.35 -30.21 -3.66
N GLY A 58 30.43 -30.84 -2.92
CA GLY A 58 30.61 -31.23 -1.52
C GLY A 58 31.08 -30.10 -0.60
N ALA A 59 31.73 -30.48 0.50
CA ALA A 59 32.15 -29.60 1.60
C ALA A 59 33.06 -28.42 1.20
N PHE A 60 33.68 -28.45 0.00
CA PHE A 60 34.52 -27.37 -0.50
C PHE A 60 33.69 -26.15 -0.96
N GLY A 61 32.55 -26.36 -1.61
CA GLY A 61 31.64 -25.28 -2.02
C GLY A 61 31.02 -24.54 -0.84
N ASP A 62 30.62 -25.28 0.19
CA ASP A 62 30.07 -24.70 1.44
C ASP A 62 31.12 -23.87 2.18
N TRP A 63 32.37 -24.33 2.20
CA TRP A 63 33.49 -23.59 2.77
C TRP A 63 33.79 -22.29 2.01
N LEU A 64 33.75 -22.31 0.67
CA LEU A 64 34.00 -21.13 -0.17
C LEU A 64 32.95 -20.02 0.05
N VAL A 65 31.67 -20.41 0.18
CA VAL A 65 30.56 -19.49 0.48
C VAL A 65 30.68 -18.91 1.89
N ALA A 66 31.05 -19.72 2.88
CA ALA A 66 31.31 -19.26 4.23
C ALA A 66 32.51 -18.29 4.29
N TYR A 67 33.58 -18.57 3.54
CA TYR A 67 34.77 -17.73 3.45
C TYR A 67 34.47 -16.36 2.80
N GLN A 68 33.69 -16.33 1.71
CA GLN A 68 33.26 -15.07 1.07
C GLN A 68 32.28 -14.26 1.94
N ARG A 69 31.42 -14.91 2.73
CA ARG A 69 30.56 -14.20 3.70
C ARG A 69 31.33 -13.53 4.83
N ALA A 70 32.49 -14.08 5.21
CA ALA A 70 33.35 -13.52 6.24
C ALA A 70 34.24 -12.36 5.76
N ARG A 71 34.40 -12.18 4.44
CA ARG A 71 35.20 -11.10 3.82
C ARG A 71 34.53 -10.57 2.56
N THR A 72 33.88 -9.42 2.67
CA THR A 72 33.23 -8.76 1.54
C THR A 72 34.26 -8.17 0.56
N GLY A 73 34.21 -8.60 -0.71
CA GLY A 73 34.56 -7.71 -1.83
C GLY A 73 35.67 -8.10 -2.82
N ARG A 74 36.00 -9.38 -3.05
CA ARG A 74 36.95 -9.76 -4.13
C ARG A 74 36.49 -10.96 -4.96
N GLY A 75 36.92 -11.00 -6.22
CA GLY A 75 36.54 -12.00 -7.21
C GLY A 75 37.16 -13.39 -6.95
N LEU A 76 36.63 -14.41 -7.62
CA LEU A 76 37.06 -15.82 -7.51
C LEU A 76 38.53 -16.04 -7.94
N THR A 77 39.03 -15.24 -8.90
CA THR A 77 40.40 -15.34 -9.42
C THR A 77 41.42 -14.86 -8.38
N ASP A 78 41.16 -13.74 -7.70
CA ASP A 78 42.00 -13.22 -6.62
C ASP A 78 42.07 -14.18 -5.43
N LEU A 79 40.95 -14.88 -5.16
CA LEU A 79 40.86 -15.88 -4.11
C LEU A 79 41.73 -17.12 -4.42
N ARG A 80 41.71 -17.56 -5.68
CA ARG A 80 42.54 -18.68 -6.18
C ARG A 80 44.01 -18.35 -6.02
N ASP A 81 44.45 -17.19 -6.50
CA ASP A 81 45.85 -16.76 -6.47
C ASP A 81 46.37 -16.60 -5.04
N GLN A 82 45.53 -16.12 -4.12
CA GLN A 82 45.93 -15.93 -2.73
C GLN A 82 46.07 -17.26 -1.96
N LEU A 83 45.18 -18.23 -2.21
CA LEU A 83 45.18 -19.53 -1.54
C LEU A 83 46.29 -20.46 -2.07
N THR A 84 46.61 -20.41 -3.36
CA THR A 84 47.75 -21.15 -3.92
C THR A 84 49.10 -20.51 -3.57
N ALA A 85 49.17 -19.19 -3.41
CA ALA A 85 50.41 -18.50 -3.04
C ALA A 85 50.85 -18.71 -1.58
N THR A 86 49.95 -19.13 -0.68
CA THR A 86 50.23 -19.26 0.76
C THR A 86 50.14 -20.68 1.32
N ALA A 87 49.78 -21.67 0.48
CA ALA A 87 49.57 -23.04 0.93
C ALA A 87 50.82 -23.95 0.75
N PRO A 88 51.02 -24.96 1.61
CA PRO A 88 52.07 -25.97 1.43
C PRO A 88 51.87 -26.78 0.13
N PRO A 89 52.93 -27.36 -0.47
CA PRO A 89 52.90 -27.96 -1.81
C PRO A 89 51.82 -29.04 -2.04
N GLY A 90 51.46 -29.80 -0.99
CA GLY A 90 50.39 -30.81 -1.06
C GLY A 90 48.97 -30.22 -1.08
N ALA A 91 48.77 -29.06 -0.46
CA ALA A 91 47.49 -28.35 -0.45
C ALA A 91 47.29 -27.50 -1.71
N VAL A 92 48.37 -26.97 -2.30
CA VAL A 92 48.33 -26.27 -3.60
C VAL A 92 47.73 -27.17 -4.68
N ARG A 93 48.17 -28.43 -4.76
CA ARG A 93 47.64 -29.38 -5.75
C ARG A 93 46.16 -29.70 -5.51
N MET A 94 45.72 -29.84 -4.25
CA MET A 94 44.29 -30.03 -3.94
C MET A 94 43.44 -28.81 -4.30
N PHE A 95 43.93 -27.58 -4.08
CA PHE A 95 43.23 -26.37 -4.48
C PHE A 95 43.18 -26.23 -6.00
N THR A 96 44.29 -26.51 -6.70
CA THR A 96 44.34 -26.48 -8.16
C THR A 96 43.38 -27.50 -8.77
N ASP A 97 43.40 -28.75 -8.31
CA ASP A 97 42.50 -29.81 -8.81
C ASP A 97 41.02 -29.48 -8.51
N ALA A 98 40.73 -28.89 -7.34
CA ALA A 98 39.37 -28.46 -6.97
C ALA A 98 38.87 -27.25 -7.78
N PHE A 99 39.75 -26.32 -8.13
CA PHE A 99 39.42 -25.18 -8.99
C PHE A 99 39.34 -25.56 -10.48
N GLU A 100 40.16 -26.51 -10.95
CA GLU A 100 40.07 -27.05 -12.32
C GLU A 100 38.78 -27.86 -12.53
N GLY A 101 38.31 -28.59 -11.52
CA GLY A 101 36.98 -29.22 -11.52
C GLY A 101 35.83 -28.22 -11.50
N PHE A 102 36.05 -27.03 -10.94
CA PHE A 102 35.08 -25.93 -10.91
C PHE A 102 35.01 -25.16 -12.24
N ASP A 103 36.13 -25.06 -12.97
CA ASP A 103 36.23 -24.37 -14.26
C ASP A 103 35.77 -25.24 -15.46
N ARG A 104 35.88 -26.57 -15.37
CA ARG A 104 35.52 -27.49 -16.48
C ARG A 104 34.02 -27.68 -16.72
N ASP A 105 33.16 -27.30 -15.79
CA ASP A 105 31.69 -27.51 -15.90
C ASP A 105 30.91 -26.29 -16.45
N TRP A 106 31.59 -25.25 -16.97
CA TRP A 106 30.91 -24.01 -17.38
C TRP A 106 30.94 -23.65 -18.88
N GLU A 107 31.24 -24.58 -19.78
CA GLU A 107 31.06 -24.36 -21.23
C GLU A 107 29.89 -25.17 -21.76
N PHE A 108 28.72 -24.52 -21.85
CA PHE A 108 27.59 -25.02 -22.64
C PHE A 108 27.49 -24.23 -23.94
N GLU A 109 27.71 -24.92 -25.07
CA GLU A 109 27.20 -24.45 -26.36
C GLU A 109 25.67 -24.44 -26.33
N LEU A 110 25.09 -23.32 -26.78
CA LEU A 110 23.67 -23.07 -26.72
C LEU A 110 22.98 -23.68 -27.94
N PRO A 111 21.95 -24.54 -27.78
CA PRO A 111 21.09 -24.91 -28.88
C PRO A 111 20.35 -23.65 -29.40
N PRO A 112 20.24 -23.45 -30.72
CA PRO A 112 19.71 -22.23 -31.33
C PRO A 112 18.23 -21.94 -31.03
N ASP A 113 17.48 -22.90 -30.48
CA ASP A 113 16.02 -22.80 -30.33
C ASP A 113 15.53 -22.41 -28.92
N VAL A 114 16.42 -21.96 -28.01
CA VAL A 114 16.03 -21.66 -26.62
C VAL A 114 15.84 -20.16 -26.43
N VAL A 115 14.63 -19.73 -26.04
CA VAL A 115 14.37 -18.39 -25.49
C VAL A 115 15.25 -18.21 -24.27
N ARG A 116 16.22 -17.27 -24.26
CA ARG A 116 17.00 -16.93 -23.05
C ARG A 116 17.24 -15.45 -22.88
N GLY A 117 17.22 -15.00 -21.63
CA GLY A 117 17.40 -13.59 -21.33
C GLY A 117 17.08 -13.24 -19.88
N ARG A 118 17.04 -11.95 -19.59
CA ARG A 118 16.61 -11.41 -18.29
C ARG A 118 15.21 -10.81 -18.42
N ALA A 119 14.30 -11.23 -17.56
CA ALA A 119 13.00 -10.57 -17.40
C ALA A 119 12.98 -9.78 -16.10
N LYS A 120 12.67 -8.49 -16.19
CA LYS A 120 12.28 -7.67 -15.04
C LYS A 120 10.75 -7.67 -14.98
N LEU A 121 10.19 -8.19 -13.91
CA LEU A 121 8.76 -8.33 -13.72
C LEU A 121 8.27 -7.41 -12.61
N GLN A 122 7.09 -6.85 -12.83
CA GLN A 122 6.25 -6.25 -11.83
C GLN A 122 5.02 -7.17 -11.66
N VAL A 123 4.69 -7.50 -10.42
CA VAL A 123 3.59 -8.39 -10.06
C VAL A 123 2.60 -7.58 -9.22
N SER A 124 1.34 -7.56 -9.63
CA SER A 124 0.24 -6.97 -8.84
C SER A 124 -0.07 -7.79 -7.59
N SER A 125 -0.98 -7.28 -6.75
CA SER A 125 -1.50 -8.08 -5.64
C SER A 125 -2.09 -9.39 -6.14
N ILE A 126 -1.58 -10.51 -5.64
CA ILE A 126 -2.14 -11.82 -5.97
C ILE A 126 -3.52 -11.97 -5.36
N THR A 127 -4.38 -12.72 -6.04
CA THR A 127 -5.67 -13.16 -5.50
C THR A 127 -5.76 -14.66 -5.55
N VAL A 128 -6.47 -15.23 -4.60
CA VAL A 128 -6.72 -16.65 -4.46
C VAL A 128 -8.21 -16.91 -4.64
N THR A 129 -8.54 -18.01 -5.30
CA THR A 129 -9.89 -18.60 -5.29
C THR A 129 -9.81 -20.10 -5.01
N VAL A 130 -10.86 -20.65 -4.41
CA VAL A 130 -11.00 -22.09 -4.18
C VAL A 130 -12.24 -22.56 -4.94
N PRO A 131 -12.10 -23.31 -6.05
CA PRO A 131 -13.25 -23.71 -6.86
C PRO A 131 -14.36 -24.37 -6.03
N ASP A 132 -15.62 -24.16 -6.42
CA ASP A 132 -16.76 -24.72 -5.69
C ASP A 132 -16.65 -26.25 -5.59
N GLY A 133 -16.81 -26.78 -4.38
CA GLY A 133 -16.65 -28.20 -4.07
C GLY A 133 -15.20 -28.69 -3.98
N SER A 134 -14.20 -27.89 -4.35
CA SER A 134 -12.77 -28.29 -4.30
C SER A 134 -12.28 -28.43 -2.87
N SER A 135 -11.58 -29.52 -2.59
CA SER A 135 -10.89 -29.77 -1.31
C SER A 135 -9.37 -29.91 -1.44
N THR A 136 -8.86 -29.85 -2.66
CA THR A 136 -7.44 -30.10 -2.96
C THR A 136 -6.82 -29.06 -3.87
N GLU A 137 -7.61 -28.20 -4.51
CA GLU A 137 -7.12 -27.25 -5.50
C GLU A 137 -7.42 -25.81 -5.11
N VAL A 138 -6.42 -24.95 -5.29
CA VAL A 138 -6.48 -23.51 -5.12
C VAL A 138 -5.98 -22.83 -6.40
N VAL A 139 -6.64 -21.78 -6.85
CA VAL A 139 -6.24 -21.03 -8.04
C VAL A 139 -5.69 -19.68 -7.61
N ILE A 140 -4.48 -19.37 -8.06
CA ILE A 140 -3.83 -18.07 -7.86
C ILE A 140 -3.92 -17.27 -9.16
N ARG A 141 -4.28 -15.99 -9.06
CA ARG A 141 -4.25 -15.03 -10.15
C ARG A 141 -3.34 -13.87 -9.80
N ALA A 142 -2.55 -13.42 -10.77
CA ALA A 142 -1.72 -12.23 -10.65
C ALA A 142 -1.64 -11.53 -12.00
N ALA A 143 -2.01 -10.25 -12.06
CA ALA A 143 -1.65 -9.42 -13.20
C ALA A 143 -0.14 -9.15 -13.17
N VAL A 144 0.51 -9.37 -14.31
CA VAL A 144 1.96 -9.26 -14.47
C VAL A 144 2.30 -8.32 -15.62
N ARG A 145 3.37 -7.56 -15.42
CA ARG A 145 4.03 -6.76 -16.45
C ARG A 145 5.50 -7.14 -16.46
N ALA A 146 6.09 -7.32 -17.62
CA ALA A 146 7.51 -7.64 -17.70
C ALA A 146 8.20 -6.91 -18.85
N GLN A 147 9.44 -6.52 -18.61
CA GLN A 147 10.38 -6.12 -19.64
C GLN A 147 11.40 -7.23 -19.84
N TYR A 148 11.45 -7.78 -21.06
CA TYR A 148 12.36 -8.85 -21.44
C TYR A 148 13.57 -8.31 -22.19
N TYR A 149 14.74 -8.81 -21.83
CA TYR A 149 16.03 -8.50 -22.45
C TYR A 149 16.63 -9.82 -22.96
N PRO A 150 16.62 -10.10 -24.26
CA PRO A 150 17.15 -11.34 -24.82
C PRO A 150 18.68 -11.40 -24.68
N ASP A 151 19.21 -12.61 -24.55
CA ASP A 151 20.64 -12.86 -24.72
C ASP A 151 20.99 -12.89 -26.22
N PRO A 152 22.21 -12.49 -26.61
CA PRO A 152 22.65 -12.53 -28.00
C PRO A 152 22.52 -13.93 -28.62
N GLY A 153 21.96 -14.03 -29.82
CA GLY A 153 21.86 -15.30 -30.56
C GLY A 153 20.77 -16.25 -30.08
N THR A 154 19.77 -15.76 -29.31
CA THR A 154 18.67 -16.57 -28.78
C THR A 154 17.31 -16.13 -29.33
N THR A 155 16.30 -17.01 -29.26
CA THR A 155 14.95 -16.70 -29.72
C THR A 155 14.32 -15.58 -28.87
N GLU A 156 13.83 -14.53 -29.52
CA GLU A 156 13.25 -13.38 -28.84
C GLU A 156 11.81 -13.64 -28.32
N LEU A 157 11.55 -13.22 -27.08
CA LEU A 157 10.21 -12.91 -26.61
C LEU A 157 9.91 -11.42 -26.89
N PRO A 158 8.63 -11.03 -26.98
CA PRO A 158 8.27 -9.63 -27.03
C PRO A 158 8.93 -8.83 -25.90
N PRO A 159 9.47 -7.63 -26.19
CA PRO A 159 10.24 -6.86 -25.21
C PRO A 159 9.38 -6.37 -24.04
N SER A 160 8.06 -6.26 -24.24
CA SER A 160 7.08 -5.92 -23.20
C SER A 160 6.01 -6.99 -23.15
N VAL A 161 5.75 -7.50 -21.94
CA VAL A 161 4.69 -8.46 -21.66
C VAL A 161 3.72 -7.83 -20.68
N HIS A 162 2.42 -7.94 -20.95
CA HIS A 162 1.37 -7.52 -20.04
C HIS A 162 0.20 -8.49 -20.15
N GLY A 163 -0.18 -9.09 -19.02
CA GLY A 163 -1.33 -9.97 -18.95
C GLY A 163 -1.61 -10.46 -17.54
N GLU A 164 -2.47 -11.46 -17.42
CA GLU A 164 -2.77 -12.16 -16.18
C GLU A 164 -2.19 -13.57 -16.23
N VAL A 165 -1.48 -13.95 -15.16
CA VAL A 165 -1.11 -15.34 -14.91
C VAL A 165 -2.19 -15.95 -14.02
N ARG A 166 -2.71 -17.11 -14.45
CA ARG A 166 -3.61 -17.95 -13.66
C ARG A 166 -2.97 -19.32 -13.47
N ALA A 167 -2.73 -19.72 -12.23
CA ALA A 167 -2.09 -21.00 -11.92
C ALA A 167 -2.85 -21.74 -10.81
N THR A 168 -3.21 -23.00 -11.07
CA THR A 168 -3.77 -23.90 -10.06
C THR A 168 -2.65 -24.62 -9.30
N PHE A 169 -2.81 -24.70 -7.99
CA PHE A 169 -1.96 -25.43 -7.08
C PHE A 169 -2.75 -26.53 -6.38
N ASP A 170 -2.15 -27.71 -6.33
CA ASP A 170 -2.59 -28.84 -5.53
C ASP A 170 -2.09 -28.65 -4.09
N VAL A 171 -3.02 -28.73 -3.14
CA VAL A 171 -2.77 -28.64 -1.70
C VAL A 171 -3.07 -29.99 -1.08
N ARG A 172 -2.08 -30.59 -0.44
CA ARG A 172 -2.21 -31.87 0.27
C ARG A 172 -1.61 -31.76 1.66
N GLN A 173 -2.26 -32.39 2.63
CA GLN A 173 -1.70 -32.55 3.96
C GLN A 173 -0.95 -33.88 4.06
N THR A 174 0.21 -33.87 4.70
CA THR A 174 0.96 -35.09 5.01
C THR A 174 1.37 -35.11 6.47
N PRO A 175 1.39 -36.28 7.14
CA PRO A 175 1.95 -36.40 8.49
C PRO A 175 3.40 -35.91 8.54
N HIS A 176 3.77 -35.17 9.59
CA HIS A 176 5.15 -34.71 9.81
C HIS A 176 5.45 -34.56 11.31
N GLY A 177 6.30 -35.43 11.85
CA GLY A 177 6.57 -35.48 13.29
C GLY A 177 5.30 -35.80 14.10
N THR A 178 5.02 -34.98 15.12
CA THR A 178 3.77 -35.04 15.90
C THR A 178 2.63 -34.21 15.30
N GLY A 179 2.88 -33.51 14.18
CA GLY A 179 1.93 -32.62 13.52
C GLY A 179 1.67 -32.96 12.06
N ARG A 180 1.23 -31.96 11.31
CA ARG A 180 0.93 -32.08 9.87
C ARG A 180 1.66 -31.00 9.09
N ARG A 181 1.97 -31.31 7.83
CA ARG A 181 2.63 -30.41 6.88
C ARG A 181 1.72 -30.21 5.68
N LEU A 182 1.60 -28.97 5.23
CA LEU A 182 0.98 -28.62 3.95
C LEU A 182 2.02 -28.71 2.84
N LEU A 183 1.76 -29.58 1.88
CA LEU A 183 2.44 -29.65 0.60
C LEU A 183 1.61 -28.91 -0.44
N ILE A 184 2.16 -27.81 -0.94
CA ILE A 184 1.56 -27.01 -2.01
C ILE A 184 2.43 -27.23 -3.25
N ARG A 185 1.82 -27.66 -4.36
CA ARG A 185 2.53 -27.91 -5.62
C ARG A 185 1.77 -27.32 -6.80
N PRO A 186 2.45 -26.73 -7.79
CA PRO A 186 1.80 -26.28 -9.00
C PRO A 186 1.28 -27.50 -9.79
N SER A 187 0.13 -27.34 -10.44
CA SER A 187 -0.47 -28.41 -11.24
C SER A 187 0.46 -28.88 -12.37
N ALA A 188 0.56 -30.20 -12.54
CA ALA A 188 1.26 -30.82 -13.67
C ALA A 188 0.51 -30.64 -15.01
N GLN A 189 -0.78 -30.31 -14.97
CA GLN A 189 -1.59 -30.09 -16.18
C GLN A 189 -1.36 -28.69 -16.74
N ASP A 190 -0.99 -28.60 -18.02
CA ASP A 190 -0.73 -27.35 -18.71
C ASP A 190 -1.95 -26.44 -18.80
N ALA A 191 -3.15 -27.00 -19.01
CA ALA A 191 -4.40 -26.24 -19.07
C ALA A 191 -4.76 -25.53 -17.76
N LYS A 192 -4.09 -25.87 -16.64
CA LYS A 192 -4.31 -25.27 -15.32
C LYS A 192 -3.29 -24.18 -14.96
N ILE A 193 -2.33 -23.90 -15.85
CA ILE A 193 -1.37 -22.81 -15.71
C ILE A 193 -1.34 -22.06 -17.04
N ASP A 194 -1.96 -20.88 -17.04
CA ASP A 194 -2.19 -20.10 -18.25
C ASP A 194 -1.71 -18.65 -18.10
N PHE A 195 -1.41 -18.04 -19.24
CA PHE A 195 -1.16 -16.62 -19.38
C PHE A 195 -2.16 -16.03 -20.36
N THR A 196 -2.99 -15.13 -19.87
CA THR A 196 -3.94 -14.38 -20.69
C THR A 196 -3.37 -13.00 -20.95
N ALA A 197 -3.09 -12.67 -22.20
CA ALA A 197 -2.63 -11.33 -22.58
C ALA A 197 -3.69 -10.27 -22.23
N ALA A 198 -3.26 -9.11 -21.73
CA ALA A 198 -4.16 -7.98 -21.54
C ALA A 198 -4.75 -7.59 -22.91
N PRO A 199 -6.07 -7.32 -23.01
CA PRO A 199 -6.68 -6.79 -24.24
C PRO A 199 -5.90 -5.57 -24.71
N GLY A 200 -5.62 -5.40 -26.00
CA GLY A 200 -4.87 -4.23 -26.51
C GLY A 200 -3.34 -4.27 -26.34
N SER A 201 -2.77 -5.28 -25.67
CA SER A 201 -1.31 -5.42 -25.47
C SER A 201 -0.49 -5.60 -26.76
N GLY A 202 -1.13 -5.87 -27.89
CA GLY A 202 -0.47 -6.10 -29.18
C GLY A 202 0.28 -7.43 -29.29
N LEU A 203 0.14 -8.32 -28.31
CA LEU A 203 0.76 -9.65 -28.34
C LEU A 203 0.06 -10.55 -29.35
N SER A 204 0.82 -11.14 -30.28
CA SER A 204 0.28 -12.12 -31.23
C SER A 204 -0.06 -13.44 -30.54
N PRO A 205 -1.00 -14.25 -31.07
CA PRO A 205 -1.32 -15.55 -30.47
C PRO A 205 -0.10 -16.48 -30.31
N SER A 206 0.85 -16.44 -31.25
CA SER A 206 2.09 -17.22 -31.15
C SER A 206 3.00 -16.71 -30.03
N ALA A 207 3.05 -15.39 -29.80
CA ALA A 207 3.77 -14.82 -28.67
C ALA A 207 3.13 -15.17 -27.33
N VAL A 208 1.79 -15.13 -27.24
CA VAL A 208 1.05 -15.55 -26.04
C VAL A 208 1.34 -17.02 -25.71
N SER A 209 1.30 -17.91 -26.70
CA SER A 209 1.64 -19.33 -26.50
C SER A 209 3.08 -19.54 -26.00
N ARG A 210 4.05 -18.78 -26.53
CA ARG A 210 5.45 -18.83 -26.05
C ARG A 210 5.58 -18.32 -24.62
N ILE A 211 4.93 -17.20 -24.28
CA ILE A 211 4.92 -16.64 -22.92
C ILE A 211 4.27 -17.63 -21.96
N ALA A 212 3.14 -18.24 -22.33
CA ALA A 212 2.46 -19.23 -21.50
C ALA A 212 3.36 -20.45 -21.20
N ALA A 213 4.14 -20.92 -22.19
CA ALA A 213 5.10 -21.99 -21.98
C ALA A 213 6.19 -21.61 -20.96
N GLU A 214 6.77 -20.41 -21.06
CA GLU A 214 7.76 -19.92 -20.09
C GLU A 214 7.15 -19.67 -18.71
N VAL A 215 5.92 -19.18 -18.63
CA VAL A 215 5.18 -19.02 -17.36
C VAL A 215 4.98 -20.38 -16.68
N ARG A 216 4.59 -21.43 -17.42
CA ARG A 216 4.46 -22.79 -16.87
C ARG A 216 5.78 -23.29 -16.30
N LYS A 217 6.86 -23.12 -17.05
CA LYS A 217 8.21 -23.49 -16.61
C LYS A 217 8.61 -22.72 -15.35
N PHE A 218 8.40 -21.40 -15.34
CA PHE A 218 8.70 -20.56 -14.19
C PHE A 218 7.89 -20.95 -12.94
N ILE A 219 6.59 -21.16 -13.06
CA ILE A 219 5.73 -21.54 -11.93
C ILE A 219 6.09 -22.94 -11.38
N ARG A 220 6.44 -23.89 -12.25
CA ARG A 220 6.79 -25.26 -11.83
C ARG A 220 8.20 -25.39 -11.27
N GLU A 221 9.14 -24.59 -11.77
CA GLU A 221 10.56 -24.81 -11.52
C GLU A 221 11.27 -23.62 -10.90
N GLY A 222 10.82 -22.41 -11.20
CA GLY A 222 11.42 -21.15 -10.74
C GLY A 222 10.90 -20.66 -9.38
N VAL A 223 9.77 -21.19 -8.92
CA VAL A 223 9.20 -20.84 -7.60
C VAL A 223 9.58 -21.90 -6.57
N SER A 224 10.33 -21.51 -5.55
CA SER A 224 10.56 -22.37 -4.38
C SER A 224 9.38 -22.29 -3.43
N LEU A 225 8.58 -23.36 -3.36
CA LEU A 225 7.50 -23.48 -2.40
C LEU A 225 8.03 -24.14 -1.14
N LEU A 226 8.14 -23.36 -0.06
CA LEU A 226 8.53 -23.90 1.24
C LEU A 226 7.36 -24.71 1.82
N PRO A 227 7.61 -25.94 2.33
CA PRO A 227 6.59 -26.66 3.07
C PRO A 227 6.18 -25.86 4.30
N VAL A 228 4.87 -25.80 4.57
CA VAL A 228 4.34 -25.10 5.74
C VAL A 228 3.97 -26.13 6.80
N ASP A 229 4.72 -26.15 7.90
CA ASP A 229 4.37 -26.94 9.06
C ASP A 229 3.22 -26.27 9.80
N LEU A 230 2.13 -27.02 9.98
CA LEU A 230 0.97 -26.53 10.72
C LEU A 230 1.29 -26.56 12.21
N PRO A 231 0.82 -25.57 12.99
CA PRO A 231 0.91 -25.61 14.45
C PRO A 231 0.38 -26.93 15.01
N HIS A 232 0.98 -27.41 16.11
CA HIS A 232 0.57 -28.67 16.74
C HIS A 232 -0.88 -28.63 17.27
N ASP A 233 -1.38 -27.44 17.58
CA ASP A 233 -2.74 -27.13 17.96
C ASP A 233 -3.65 -26.75 16.77
N PHE A 234 -3.17 -26.92 15.52
CA PHE A 234 -3.97 -26.63 14.33
C PHE A 234 -5.15 -27.59 14.22
N ALA A 235 -6.31 -27.02 14.51
CA ALA A 235 -7.58 -27.67 14.74
C ALA A 235 -8.21 -28.32 13.50
N PHE A 236 -7.95 -27.82 12.30
CA PHE A 236 -8.73 -28.17 11.10
C PHE A 236 -8.13 -29.35 10.34
N ALA A 237 -8.97 -30.30 9.94
CA ALA A 237 -8.56 -31.50 9.21
C ALA A 237 -8.28 -31.20 7.73
N ASP A 238 -9.18 -30.46 7.10
CA ASP A 238 -9.28 -30.26 5.65
C ASP A 238 -9.87 -28.88 5.32
N PHE A 239 -10.07 -28.58 4.04
CA PHE A 239 -10.83 -27.41 3.57
C PHE A 239 -11.76 -27.76 2.42
N LYS A 240 -12.78 -26.93 2.19
CA LYS A 240 -13.66 -27.02 1.02
C LYS A 240 -14.03 -25.62 0.51
N GLY A 241 -13.87 -25.38 -0.78
CA GLY A 241 -14.41 -24.19 -1.43
C GLY A 241 -15.93 -24.31 -1.56
N LEU A 242 -16.66 -23.24 -1.23
CA LEU A 242 -18.11 -23.17 -1.43
C LEU A 242 -18.46 -21.88 -2.16
N GLY A 243 -19.38 -21.98 -3.12
CA GLY A 243 -19.87 -20.87 -3.90
C GLY A 243 -18.87 -20.32 -4.92
N SER A 244 -19.21 -19.18 -5.49
CA SER A 244 -18.45 -18.56 -6.58
C SER A 244 -18.51 -17.03 -6.54
N GLY A 245 -17.60 -16.39 -7.27
CA GLY A 245 -17.53 -14.94 -7.38
C GLY A 245 -17.33 -14.25 -6.01
N PRO A 246 -18.07 -13.16 -5.71
CA PRO A 246 -17.85 -12.37 -4.51
C PRO A 246 -18.30 -13.04 -3.21
N ASN A 247 -19.16 -14.07 -3.29
CA ASN A 247 -19.69 -14.81 -2.14
C ASN A 247 -18.96 -16.14 -1.92
N GLN A 248 -17.81 -16.34 -2.58
CA GLN A 248 -17.02 -17.54 -2.40
C GLN A 248 -16.40 -17.57 -0.99
N VAL A 249 -16.47 -18.73 -0.35
CA VAL A 249 -15.92 -18.96 0.99
C VAL A 249 -15.05 -20.21 1.02
N VAL A 250 -14.13 -20.24 1.97
CA VAL A 250 -13.41 -21.46 2.34
C VAL A 250 -14.01 -21.98 3.63
N ALA A 251 -14.59 -23.18 3.59
CA ALA A 251 -15.07 -23.92 4.75
C ALA A 251 -13.92 -24.77 5.33
N LEU A 252 -13.74 -24.65 6.63
CA LEU A 252 -12.73 -25.32 7.44
C LEU A 252 -13.46 -26.12 8.53
N PRO A 253 -13.76 -27.40 8.29
CA PRO A 253 -14.40 -28.25 9.28
C PRO A 253 -13.49 -28.55 10.46
N TYR A 254 -14.10 -28.56 11.63
CA TYR A 254 -13.42 -28.75 12.90
C TYR A 254 -13.96 -29.97 13.64
N GLN A 255 -13.04 -30.85 14.05
CA GLN A 255 -13.35 -31.98 14.91
C GLN A 255 -13.05 -31.59 16.36
N LEU A 256 -14.10 -31.46 17.17
CA LEU A 256 -13.96 -31.33 18.61
C LEU A 256 -13.46 -32.68 19.17
N SER A 257 -12.43 -32.62 20.02
CA SER A 257 -11.49 -33.71 20.34
C SER A 257 -12.08 -35.11 20.53
N GLY A 258 -11.47 -36.12 19.89
CA GLY A 258 -11.63 -37.55 20.23
C GLY A 258 -12.71 -38.35 19.51
N GLY A 259 -13.58 -37.70 18.72
CA GLY A 259 -14.61 -38.40 17.94
C GLY A 259 -14.06 -39.03 16.63
N PRO A 260 -14.65 -40.13 16.14
CA PRO A 260 -14.28 -40.73 14.85
C PRO A 260 -14.46 -39.73 13.69
N PRO A 261 -13.71 -39.88 12.57
CA PRO A 261 -13.84 -39.01 11.40
C PRO A 261 -15.28 -39.01 10.84
N ALA A 262 -15.68 -37.88 10.25
CA ALA A 262 -16.98 -37.69 9.61
C ALA A 262 -17.24 -38.75 8.50
N PRO A 263 -18.34 -39.53 8.57
CA PRO A 263 -18.60 -40.65 7.64
C PRO A 263 -18.85 -40.23 6.19
N ALA A 264 -19.53 -39.11 5.91
CA ALA A 264 -19.69 -38.58 4.54
C ALA A 264 -18.59 -37.56 4.14
N GLY A 265 -17.61 -37.32 5.02
CA GLY A 265 -16.52 -36.38 4.82
C GLY A 265 -16.99 -34.97 4.44
N LEU A 266 -16.17 -34.28 3.64
CA LEU A 266 -16.41 -32.89 3.19
C LEU A 266 -17.63 -32.74 2.27
N HIS A 267 -18.14 -33.82 1.68
CA HIS A 267 -19.25 -33.75 0.71
C HIS A 267 -20.55 -33.28 1.35
N SER A 268 -20.75 -33.57 2.63
CA SER A 268 -21.95 -33.20 3.40
C SER A 268 -22.11 -31.68 3.62
N ILE A 269 -21.02 -30.91 3.59
CA ILE A 269 -21.05 -29.45 3.73
C ILE A 269 -21.42 -28.84 2.37
N THR A 270 -22.62 -28.29 2.22
CA THR A 270 -23.13 -27.81 0.93
C THR A 270 -23.57 -26.35 0.94
N GLN A 271 -23.79 -25.76 2.12
CA GLN A 271 -24.28 -24.39 2.24
C GLN A 271 -23.27 -23.45 2.89
N SER A 272 -23.10 -22.27 2.29
CA SER A 272 -22.44 -21.14 2.93
C SER A 272 -23.40 -20.48 3.92
N PHE A 273 -22.87 -20.07 5.08
CA PHE A 273 -23.58 -19.23 6.05
C PHE A 273 -22.98 -17.82 6.14
N LEU A 274 -22.07 -17.48 5.22
CA LEU A 274 -21.46 -16.17 5.07
C LEU A 274 -21.84 -15.49 3.76
N GLY A 275 -21.83 -14.15 3.79
CA GLY A 275 -21.95 -13.31 2.60
C GLY A 275 -20.60 -13.09 1.93
N SER A 276 -20.37 -11.86 1.45
CA SER A 276 -19.19 -11.52 0.65
C SER A 276 -17.92 -11.21 1.43
N SER A 277 -17.97 -11.04 2.75
CA SER A 277 -16.84 -10.63 3.60
C SER A 277 -16.85 -11.32 4.96
N GLY A 278 -15.74 -11.16 5.69
CA GLY A 278 -15.63 -11.61 7.06
C GLY A 278 -15.41 -13.11 7.25
N PHE A 279 -15.75 -13.55 8.45
CA PHE A 279 -15.64 -14.94 8.89
C PHE A 279 -16.89 -15.34 9.68
N GLY A 280 -17.08 -16.65 9.85
CA GLY A 280 -18.14 -17.16 10.69
C GLY A 280 -17.83 -18.54 11.22
N PHE A 281 -18.49 -18.87 12.30
CA PHE A 281 -18.34 -20.13 13.01
C PHE A 281 -19.72 -20.70 13.30
N ALA A 282 -19.97 -21.91 12.80
CA ALA A 282 -21.20 -22.65 13.04
C ALA A 282 -20.92 -23.90 13.88
N VAL A 283 -21.73 -24.12 14.90
CA VAL A 283 -21.71 -25.32 15.75
C VAL A 283 -23.04 -26.05 15.56
N SER A 284 -23.00 -27.37 15.35
CA SER A 284 -24.22 -28.17 15.17
C SER A 284 -25.05 -28.23 16.46
N LYS A 285 -26.38 -28.31 16.34
CA LYS A 285 -27.26 -28.48 17.51
C LYS A 285 -26.91 -29.75 18.30
N GLU A 286 -26.50 -30.82 17.63
CA GLU A 286 -26.08 -32.07 18.27
C GLU A 286 -24.89 -31.82 19.20
N GLN A 287 -23.90 -31.06 18.73
CA GLN A 287 -22.73 -30.72 19.53
C GLN A 287 -23.08 -29.76 20.68
N VAL A 288 -23.98 -28.79 20.46
CA VAL A 288 -24.41 -27.92 21.56
C VAL A 288 -25.18 -28.71 22.62
N ASN A 289 -25.98 -29.70 22.22
CA ASN A 289 -26.69 -30.58 23.15
C ASN A 289 -25.75 -31.40 24.03
N THR A 290 -24.59 -31.86 23.52
CA THR A 290 -23.62 -32.61 24.35
C THR A 290 -22.91 -31.74 25.38
N LEU A 291 -22.85 -30.42 25.16
CA LEU A 291 -22.27 -29.47 26.10
C LEU A 291 -23.23 -29.13 27.26
N ILE A 292 -24.50 -29.55 27.19
CA ILE A 292 -25.51 -29.26 28.20
C ILE A 292 -25.84 -30.53 28.97
N ASP A 293 -25.41 -30.58 30.23
CA ASP A 293 -25.70 -31.70 31.12
C ASP A 293 -27.14 -31.61 31.67
N LEU A 294 -28.07 -32.21 30.93
CA LEU A 294 -29.47 -32.31 31.34
C LEU A 294 -29.66 -33.17 32.61
N GLU A 295 -28.74 -34.08 32.91
CA GLU A 295 -28.84 -34.93 34.09
C GLU A 295 -28.43 -34.18 35.36
N ALA A 296 -27.35 -33.38 35.30
CA ALA A 296 -27.01 -32.46 36.39
C ALA A 296 -28.19 -31.53 36.73
N ILE A 297 -28.98 -31.10 35.74
CA ILE A 297 -30.20 -30.32 35.97
C ILE A 297 -31.28 -31.15 36.68
N ARG A 298 -31.47 -32.42 36.30
CA ARG A 298 -32.41 -33.32 36.97
C ARG A 298 -32.00 -33.59 38.42
N GLU A 299 -30.72 -33.82 38.66
CA GLU A 299 -30.16 -34.04 40.00
C GLU A 299 -30.29 -32.81 40.88
N ALA A 300 -30.00 -31.61 40.34
CA ALA A 300 -30.16 -30.35 41.08
C ALA A 300 -31.60 -30.12 41.56
N VAL A 301 -32.60 -30.45 40.74
CA VAL A 301 -34.03 -30.37 41.14
C VAL A 301 -34.40 -31.45 42.16
N ARG A 302 -33.91 -32.69 41.98
CA ARG A 302 -34.17 -33.81 42.89
C ARG A 302 -33.59 -33.58 44.29
N ASN A 303 -32.39 -33.02 44.36
CA ASN A 303 -31.66 -32.79 45.61
C ASN A 303 -32.09 -31.50 46.33
N ARG A 304 -33.08 -30.79 45.78
CA ARG A 304 -33.61 -29.57 46.37
C ARG A 304 -34.36 -29.86 47.68
N PRO A 305 -34.25 -28.99 48.71
CA PRO A 305 -35.09 -29.07 49.90
C PRO A 305 -36.59 -29.07 49.54
N PRO A 306 -37.44 -29.81 50.28
CA PRO A 306 -38.88 -29.84 50.04
C PRO A 306 -39.50 -28.44 50.09
N LEU A 307 -40.32 -28.11 49.10
CA LEU A 307 -41.08 -26.87 49.06
C LEU A 307 -42.33 -27.00 49.93
N THR A 308 -42.71 -25.93 50.61
CA THR A 308 -43.94 -25.91 51.41
C THR A 308 -45.03 -25.15 50.67
N PHE A 309 -46.16 -25.79 50.40
CA PHE A 309 -47.35 -25.16 49.83
C PHE A 309 -48.46 -25.11 50.89
N THR A 310 -49.19 -24.00 50.93
CA THR A 310 -50.34 -23.83 51.81
C THR A 310 -51.60 -24.16 51.03
N ILE A 311 -52.33 -25.19 51.48
CA ILE A 311 -53.56 -25.67 50.84
C ILE A 311 -54.74 -25.30 51.73
N SER A 312 -55.75 -24.69 51.13
CA SER A 312 -57.01 -24.37 51.79
C SER A 312 -57.84 -25.64 51.96
N THR A 313 -58.29 -25.92 53.18
CA THR A 313 -59.10 -27.10 53.49
C THR A 313 -60.59 -26.82 53.30
N ILE A 314 -61.36 -27.86 53.02
CA ILE A 314 -62.84 -27.79 52.88
C ILE A 314 -63.57 -27.36 54.16
N PHE A 315 -62.87 -27.21 55.29
CA PHE A 315 -63.39 -26.78 56.59
C PHE A 315 -62.97 -25.35 56.99
N GLY A 316 -62.41 -24.56 56.07
CA GLY A 316 -62.11 -23.13 56.30
C GLY A 316 -60.78 -22.82 57.00
N GLY A 317 -59.79 -23.70 56.91
CA GLY A 317 -58.42 -23.47 57.41
C GLY A 317 -57.38 -23.61 56.30
N SER A 318 -56.12 -23.25 56.58
CA SER A 318 -54.99 -23.44 55.66
C SER A 318 -53.92 -24.30 56.31
N VAL A 319 -53.43 -25.31 55.59
CA VAL A 319 -52.42 -26.25 56.10
C VAL A 319 -51.21 -26.27 55.18
N SER A 320 -50.02 -26.17 55.77
CA SER A 320 -48.75 -26.21 55.06
C SER A 320 -48.29 -27.66 54.85
N VAL A 321 -48.15 -28.07 53.59
CA VAL A 321 -47.72 -29.41 53.18
C VAL A 321 -46.36 -29.31 52.48
N LYS A 322 -45.44 -30.22 52.81
CA LYS A 322 -44.12 -30.30 52.18
C LYS A 322 -44.16 -31.20 50.95
N TYR A 323 -43.60 -30.72 49.86
CA TYR A 323 -43.53 -31.38 48.57
C TYR A 323 -42.09 -31.54 48.10
N ARG A 324 -41.73 -32.76 47.69
CA ARG A 324 -40.48 -33.04 46.98
C ARG A 324 -40.70 -32.83 45.49
N LEU A 325 -39.70 -32.27 44.82
CA LEU A 325 -39.74 -32.03 43.39
C LEU A 325 -38.94 -33.09 42.64
N ARG A 326 -39.47 -33.53 41.50
CA ARG A 326 -38.74 -34.38 40.55
C ARG A 326 -39.22 -34.10 39.13
N PHE A 327 -38.34 -34.18 38.14
CA PHE A 327 -38.80 -34.17 36.76
C PHE A 327 -39.63 -35.43 36.47
N SER A 328 -40.89 -35.26 36.09
CA SER A 328 -41.74 -36.32 35.56
C SER A 328 -41.56 -36.51 34.05
N SER A 329 -41.18 -35.45 33.34
CA SER A 329 -40.71 -35.49 31.95
C SER A 329 -39.76 -34.32 31.66
N GLY A 330 -38.81 -34.50 30.75
CA GLY A 330 -37.77 -33.50 30.50
C GLY A 330 -36.68 -33.44 31.60
N PRO A 331 -35.88 -32.37 31.68
CA PRO A 331 -35.87 -31.23 30.76
C PRO A 331 -35.50 -31.65 29.33
N THR A 332 -36.03 -30.93 28.34
CA THR A 332 -35.75 -31.09 26.90
C THR A 332 -35.27 -29.77 26.32
N LEU A 333 -34.31 -29.84 25.39
CA LEU A 333 -33.81 -28.70 24.61
C LEU A 333 -34.38 -28.77 23.20
N THR A 334 -34.96 -27.67 22.71
CA THR A 334 -35.48 -27.57 21.35
C THR A 334 -34.94 -26.31 20.68
N PHE A 335 -34.24 -26.47 19.56
CA PHE A 335 -33.73 -25.36 18.78
C PHE A 335 -34.85 -24.78 17.91
N LYS A 336 -35.12 -23.49 18.08
CA LYS A 336 -36.06 -22.72 17.26
C LYS A 336 -35.32 -21.58 16.59
N ALA A 337 -35.90 -21.04 15.52
CA ALA A 337 -35.35 -19.83 14.91
C ALA A 337 -35.25 -18.71 15.97
N GLY A 338 -34.04 -18.20 16.17
CA GLY A 338 -33.69 -17.15 17.11
C GLY A 338 -33.49 -17.57 18.57
N ALA A 339 -33.83 -18.80 18.99
CA ALA A 339 -33.77 -19.18 20.41
C ALA A 339 -33.64 -20.69 20.66
N ILE A 340 -33.07 -21.06 21.81
CA ILE A 340 -33.14 -22.41 22.36
C ILE A 340 -34.27 -22.44 23.39
N GLU A 341 -35.27 -23.29 23.20
CA GLU A 341 -36.35 -23.50 24.15
C GLU A 341 -36.02 -24.67 25.09
N ILE A 342 -36.07 -24.41 26.40
CA ILE A 342 -36.02 -25.43 27.44
C ILE A 342 -37.43 -25.68 27.92
N ALA A 343 -37.84 -26.93 27.93
CA ALA A 343 -39.14 -27.35 28.44
C ALA A 343 -39.01 -28.54 29.40
N GLY A 344 -39.94 -28.67 30.34
CA GLY A 344 -39.98 -29.82 31.23
C GLY A 344 -41.22 -29.82 32.11
N ARG A 345 -41.51 -30.97 32.72
CA ARG A 345 -42.58 -31.13 33.70
C ARG A 345 -41.99 -31.66 35.00
N VAL A 346 -42.21 -30.91 36.07
CA VAL A 346 -41.76 -31.23 37.42
C VAL A 346 -42.97 -31.69 38.24
N ALA A 347 -42.95 -32.93 38.72
CA ALA A 347 -43.91 -33.42 39.69
C ALA A 347 -43.57 -32.87 41.09
N ALA A 348 -44.62 -32.48 41.82
CA ALA A 348 -44.56 -32.12 43.23
C ALA A 348 -45.27 -33.21 44.03
N GLU A 349 -44.52 -33.94 44.86
CA GLU A 349 -45.02 -35.13 45.55
C GLU A 349 -44.92 -34.99 47.06
N THR A 350 -45.93 -35.45 47.78
CA THR A 350 -46.03 -35.37 49.23
C THR A 350 -46.31 -36.74 49.84
N ASP A 351 -45.73 -36.98 51.02
CA ASP A 351 -46.02 -38.17 51.83
C ASP A 351 -47.29 -37.98 52.69
N THR A 352 -47.96 -36.83 52.58
CA THR A 352 -49.15 -36.49 53.34
C THR A 352 -50.39 -37.10 52.67
N SER A 353 -50.98 -38.11 53.30
CA SER A 353 -52.03 -38.98 52.71
C SER A 353 -53.29 -38.28 52.19
N TRP A 354 -53.63 -37.10 52.71
CA TRP A 354 -54.82 -36.33 52.29
C TRP A 354 -54.51 -35.23 51.26
N ALA A 355 -53.24 -34.91 51.02
CA ALA A 355 -52.84 -33.82 50.16
C ALA A 355 -52.60 -34.31 48.71
N PRO A 356 -53.07 -33.59 47.68
CA PRO A 356 -52.90 -34.02 46.30
C PRO A 356 -51.45 -33.88 45.84
N ASN A 357 -50.97 -34.84 45.05
CA ASN A 357 -49.78 -34.64 44.22
C ASN A 357 -50.08 -33.64 43.10
N GLY A 358 -49.06 -32.92 42.64
CA GLY A 358 -49.21 -31.89 41.62
C GLY A 358 -48.08 -31.89 40.60
N PHE A 359 -48.12 -30.93 39.70
CA PHE A 359 -47.10 -30.71 38.69
C PHE A 359 -46.95 -29.23 38.33
N VAL A 360 -45.79 -28.91 37.78
CA VAL A 360 -45.48 -27.65 37.10
C VAL A 360 -44.80 -27.99 35.79
N SER A 361 -45.45 -27.72 34.66
CA SER A 361 -44.84 -27.74 33.33
C SER A 361 -44.35 -26.33 33.00
N PHE A 362 -43.18 -26.22 32.40
CA PHE A 362 -42.66 -24.92 31.98
C PHE A 362 -42.04 -24.97 30.57
N ARG A 363 -42.05 -23.81 29.90
CA ARG A 363 -41.27 -23.53 28.69
C ARG A 363 -40.58 -22.18 28.83
N GLN A 364 -39.28 -22.13 28.56
CA GLN A 364 -38.50 -20.90 28.54
C GLN A 364 -37.62 -20.86 27.30
N ARG A 365 -37.62 -19.73 26.59
CA ARG A 365 -36.69 -19.48 25.49
C ARG A 365 -35.44 -18.73 25.98
N PHE A 366 -34.30 -19.09 25.42
CA PHE A 366 -33.00 -18.46 25.66
C PHE A 366 -32.39 -17.99 24.34
N VAL A 367 -31.79 -16.81 24.37
CA VAL A 367 -31.18 -16.15 23.22
C VAL A 367 -29.72 -15.81 23.52
N LEU A 368 -28.91 -15.72 22.46
CA LEU A 368 -27.58 -15.16 22.54
C LEU A 368 -27.64 -13.69 22.13
N VAL A 369 -27.12 -12.81 22.97
CA VAL A 369 -27.11 -11.36 22.74
C VAL A 369 -25.67 -10.91 22.57
N LEU A 370 -25.39 -10.26 21.44
CA LEU A 370 -24.14 -9.57 21.17
C LEU A 370 -24.27 -8.11 21.58
N ASP A 371 -23.42 -7.63 22.47
CA ASP A 371 -23.21 -6.20 22.71
C ASP A 371 -22.16 -5.69 21.69
N PRO A 372 -22.54 -4.84 20.72
CA PRO A 372 -21.61 -4.38 19.68
C PRO A 372 -20.44 -3.54 20.23
N GLY A 373 -20.65 -2.82 21.33
CA GLY A 373 -19.64 -1.94 21.93
C GLY A 373 -18.60 -2.72 22.72
N SER A 374 -19.04 -3.63 23.59
CA SER A 374 -18.12 -4.47 24.38
C SER A 374 -17.67 -5.74 23.65
N GLN A 375 -18.31 -6.08 22.53
CA GLN A 375 -18.08 -7.28 21.73
C GLN A 375 -18.27 -8.58 22.54
N ARG A 376 -19.13 -8.51 23.56
CA ARG A 376 -19.45 -9.64 24.43
C ARG A 376 -20.71 -10.33 23.95
N ILE A 377 -20.66 -11.66 23.93
CA ILE A 377 -21.82 -12.50 23.70
C ILE A 377 -22.27 -13.09 25.04
N SER A 378 -23.53 -12.88 25.42
CA SER A 378 -24.15 -13.49 26.60
C SER A 378 -25.40 -14.29 26.29
N LEU A 379 -25.64 -15.31 27.13
CA LEU A 379 -26.90 -16.05 27.16
C LEU A 379 -27.91 -15.34 28.07
N GLU A 380 -29.12 -15.12 27.55
CA GLU A 380 -30.20 -14.39 28.21
C GLU A 380 -31.55 -15.10 28.03
N ARG A 381 -32.49 -14.89 28.96
CA ARG A 381 -33.87 -15.34 28.79
C ARG A 381 -34.59 -14.42 27.82
N ALA A 382 -35.39 -14.99 26.92
CA ALA A 382 -36.34 -14.26 26.10
C ALA A 382 -37.74 -14.35 26.73
N GLY A 383 -38.16 -13.27 27.39
CA GLY A 383 -39.47 -13.17 28.03
C GLY A 383 -39.62 -13.99 29.31
N GLU A 384 -40.85 -14.00 29.83
CA GLU A 384 -41.25 -14.76 31.02
C GLU A 384 -41.43 -16.26 30.71
N PRO A 385 -41.17 -17.16 31.68
CA PRO A 385 -41.42 -18.58 31.45
C PRO A 385 -42.93 -18.81 31.33
N GLU A 386 -43.32 -19.57 30.32
CA GLU A 386 -44.69 -20.08 30.22
C GLU A 386 -44.83 -21.23 31.21
N VAL A 387 -45.84 -21.18 32.07
CA VAL A 387 -46.05 -22.16 33.14
C VAL A 387 -47.48 -22.69 33.09
N ASP A 388 -47.62 -24.00 33.24
CA ASP A 388 -48.88 -24.72 33.40
C ASP A 388 -48.80 -25.63 34.64
N GLU A 389 -49.64 -25.36 35.64
CA GLU A 389 -49.52 -25.94 36.97
C GLU A 389 -50.83 -26.56 37.48
N SER A 390 -50.70 -27.42 38.49
CA SER A 390 -51.87 -27.96 39.20
C SER A 390 -52.63 -26.87 39.94
N TRP A 391 -53.97 -26.97 39.95
CA TRP A 391 -54.90 -25.95 40.46
C TRP A 391 -54.62 -25.41 41.87
N PHE A 392 -53.94 -26.18 42.72
CA PHE A 392 -53.62 -25.80 44.11
C PHE A 392 -52.25 -25.08 44.25
N ILE A 393 -51.49 -24.95 43.16
CA ILE A 393 -50.22 -24.22 43.12
C ILE A 393 -50.51 -22.83 42.55
N PRO A 394 -50.26 -21.73 43.29
CA PRO A 394 -50.49 -20.39 42.75
C PRO A 394 -49.60 -20.10 41.54
N HIS A 395 -50.20 -19.68 40.42
CA HIS A 395 -49.50 -19.37 39.17
C HIS A 395 -48.31 -18.43 39.38
N SER A 396 -48.51 -17.32 40.10
CA SER A 396 -47.45 -16.34 40.39
C SER A 396 -46.28 -16.95 41.17
N ARG A 397 -46.56 -17.91 42.06
CA ARG A 397 -45.53 -18.62 42.81
C ARG A 397 -44.78 -19.59 41.90
N ALA A 398 -45.48 -20.39 41.09
CA ALA A 398 -44.88 -21.31 40.13
C ALA A 398 -43.95 -20.56 39.16
N THR A 399 -44.44 -19.50 38.52
CA THR A 399 -43.67 -18.63 37.62
C THR A 399 -42.47 -18.00 38.32
N SER A 400 -42.62 -17.49 39.56
CA SER A 400 -41.50 -16.90 40.30
C SER A 400 -40.38 -17.89 40.64
N VAL A 401 -40.74 -19.13 40.99
CA VAL A 401 -39.77 -20.17 41.33
C VAL A 401 -39.06 -20.64 40.07
N VAL A 402 -39.79 -20.95 39.00
CA VAL A 402 -39.20 -21.35 37.71
C VAL A 402 -38.25 -20.25 37.21
N ARG A 403 -38.67 -18.99 37.26
CA ARG A 403 -37.84 -17.83 36.91
C ARG A 403 -36.55 -17.78 37.72
N ALA A 404 -36.64 -17.85 39.05
CA ALA A 404 -35.48 -17.75 39.93
C ALA A 404 -34.46 -18.87 39.69
N GLU A 405 -34.92 -20.10 39.44
CA GLU A 405 -34.02 -21.22 39.13
C GLU A 405 -33.31 -21.03 37.80
N LEU A 406 -34.03 -20.59 36.77
CA LEU A 406 -33.44 -20.32 35.45
C LEU A 406 -32.45 -19.15 35.51
N ASP A 407 -32.76 -18.09 36.28
CA ASP A 407 -31.87 -16.94 36.47
C ASP A 407 -30.60 -17.32 37.25
N ASN A 408 -30.71 -18.16 38.29
CA ASN A 408 -29.56 -18.68 39.02
C ASN A 408 -28.64 -19.53 38.12
N ALA A 409 -29.22 -20.45 37.34
CA ALA A 409 -28.47 -21.28 36.40
C ALA A 409 -27.77 -20.42 35.33
N LEU A 410 -28.45 -19.40 34.80
CA LEU A 410 -27.84 -18.45 33.86
C LEU A 410 -26.68 -17.68 34.48
N ALA A 411 -26.87 -17.15 35.69
CA ALA A 411 -25.84 -16.36 36.37
C ALA A 411 -24.55 -17.16 36.59
N GLN A 412 -24.66 -18.44 36.94
CA GLN A 412 -23.52 -19.33 37.15
C GLN A 412 -22.76 -19.65 35.84
N ASN A 413 -23.48 -19.80 34.72
CA ASN A 413 -22.88 -20.24 33.46
C ASN A 413 -22.44 -19.09 32.54
N ARG A 414 -22.97 -17.88 32.73
CA ARG A 414 -22.68 -16.69 31.89
C ARG A 414 -21.18 -16.36 31.78
N PRO A 415 -20.34 -16.44 32.83
CA PRO A 415 -18.90 -16.19 32.71
C PRO A 415 -18.17 -17.20 31.82
N ALA A 416 -18.52 -18.48 31.92
CA ALA A 416 -17.91 -19.54 31.12
C ALA A 416 -18.21 -19.36 29.62
N ILE A 417 -19.48 -19.10 29.28
CA ILE A 417 -19.92 -18.85 27.89
C ILE A 417 -19.22 -17.62 27.32
N ARG A 418 -19.17 -16.51 28.09
CA ARG A 418 -18.47 -15.28 27.68
C ARG A 418 -17.00 -15.55 27.39
N LYS A 419 -16.33 -16.28 28.27
CA LYS A 419 -14.91 -16.63 28.14
C LYS A 419 -14.62 -17.39 26.84
N VAL A 420 -15.49 -18.31 26.42
CA VAL A 420 -15.31 -19.07 25.16
C VAL A 420 -15.26 -18.13 23.95
N PHE A 421 -16.20 -17.20 23.82
CA PHE A 421 -16.22 -16.25 22.69
C PHE A 421 -15.07 -15.25 22.78
N ASP A 422 -14.76 -14.74 23.98
CA ASP A 422 -13.64 -13.81 24.16
C ASP A 422 -12.28 -14.44 23.85
N ASP A 423 -12.04 -15.69 24.29
CA ASP A 423 -10.81 -16.42 24.00
C ASP A 423 -10.69 -16.72 22.50
N ALA A 424 -11.77 -17.12 21.83
CA ALA A 424 -11.78 -17.38 20.39
C ALA A 424 -11.43 -16.13 19.57
N ARG A 425 -12.09 -14.99 19.87
CA ARG A 425 -11.81 -13.70 19.21
C ARG A 425 -10.38 -13.22 19.48
N SER A 426 -9.91 -13.35 20.71
CA SER A 426 -8.56 -12.95 21.11
C SER A 426 -7.51 -13.83 20.43
N GLY A 427 -7.75 -15.14 20.33
CA GLY A 427 -6.93 -16.08 19.60
C GLY A 427 -6.81 -15.72 18.11
N LEU A 428 -7.94 -15.49 17.43
CA LEU A 428 -7.97 -15.05 16.04
C LEU A 428 -7.21 -13.73 15.84
N THR A 429 -7.45 -12.75 16.71
CA THR A 429 -6.76 -11.44 16.65
C THR A 429 -5.25 -11.59 16.79
N ARG A 430 -4.77 -12.44 17.73
CA ARG A 430 -3.33 -12.72 17.88
C ARG A 430 -2.75 -13.36 16.62
N GLY A 431 -3.46 -14.32 16.01
CA GLY A 431 -3.03 -14.94 14.75
C GLY A 431 -2.94 -13.94 13.61
N LEU A 432 -3.96 -13.09 13.43
CA LEU A 432 -3.98 -12.06 12.38
C LEU A 432 -2.84 -11.05 12.54
N ARG A 433 -2.47 -10.72 13.79
CA ARG A 433 -1.37 -9.80 14.09
C ARG A 433 0.02 -10.30 13.70
N THR A 434 0.15 -11.56 13.33
CA THR A 434 1.40 -12.08 12.74
C THR A 434 1.60 -11.62 11.28
N PHE A 435 0.52 -11.28 10.58
CA PHE A 435 0.53 -10.76 9.20
C PHE A 435 0.42 -9.24 9.15
N ASP A 436 -0.39 -8.67 10.05
CA ASP A 436 -0.70 -7.26 10.11
C ASP A 436 -0.86 -6.81 11.57
N THR A 437 0.10 -6.03 12.06
CA THR A 437 0.12 -5.57 13.46
C THR A 437 -1.12 -4.78 13.89
N ALA A 438 -1.85 -4.13 12.97
CA ALA A 438 -3.09 -3.41 13.29
C ALA A 438 -4.34 -4.27 13.14
N ALA A 439 -4.20 -5.55 12.72
CA ALA A 439 -5.36 -6.40 12.51
C ALA A 439 -6.15 -6.66 13.80
N SER A 440 -7.46 -6.76 13.62
CA SER A 440 -8.41 -7.09 14.68
C SER A 440 -9.59 -7.89 14.13
N ALA A 441 -10.26 -8.63 15.00
CA ALA A 441 -11.49 -9.32 14.69
C ALA A 441 -12.64 -8.80 15.57
N SER A 442 -13.82 -8.66 14.98
CA SER A 442 -15.04 -8.22 15.66
C SER A 442 -16.20 -9.13 15.27
N TYR A 443 -17.11 -9.37 16.21
CA TYR A 443 -18.39 -10.03 15.95
C TYR A 443 -19.41 -9.03 15.43
N THR A 444 -20.18 -9.46 14.44
CA THR A 444 -21.24 -8.67 13.81
C THR A 444 -22.62 -9.24 14.07
N ALA A 445 -22.73 -10.56 14.27
CA ALA A 445 -23.99 -11.22 14.58
C ALA A 445 -23.78 -12.54 15.32
N VAL A 446 -24.79 -12.92 16.11
CA VAL A 446 -24.96 -14.26 16.65
C VAL A 446 -26.40 -14.70 16.38
N GLU A 447 -26.58 -15.92 15.89
CA GLU A 447 -27.87 -16.44 15.45
C GLU A 447 -28.03 -17.90 15.90
N ILE A 448 -29.24 -18.24 16.35
CA ILE A 448 -29.64 -19.62 16.64
C ILE A 448 -30.65 -20.03 15.57
N THR A 449 -30.39 -21.13 14.89
CA THR A 449 -31.32 -21.73 13.93
C THR A 449 -31.78 -23.10 14.46
N PRO A 450 -32.79 -23.73 13.84
CA PRO A 450 -33.17 -25.10 14.20
C PRO A 450 -32.05 -26.15 14.06
N GLU A 451 -30.95 -25.82 13.36
CA GLU A 451 -29.87 -26.75 13.02
C GLU A 451 -28.50 -26.36 13.62
N ILE A 452 -28.23 -25.06 13.83
CA ILE A 452 -26.91 -24.56 14.25
C ILE A 452 -26.99 -23.36 15.18
N VAL A 453 -25.92 -23.14 15.94
CA VAL A 453 -25.56 -21.83 16.51
C VAL A 453 -24.48 -21.22 15.62
N LEU A 454 -24.73 -20.00 15.13
CA LEU A 454 -23.87 -19.29 14.19
C LEU A 454 -23.36 -17.99 14.81
N VAL A 455 -22.05 -17.76 14.73
CA VAL A 455 -21.43 -16.46 15.00
C VAL A 455 -20.79 -15.94 13.73
N ARG A 456 -21.06 -14.68 13.36
CA ARG A 456 -20.42 -13.98 12.25
C ARG A 456 -19.56 -12.84 12.76
N GLY A 457 -18.52 -12.52 12.02
CA GLY A 457 -17.62 -11.41 12.33
C GLY A 457 -16.89 -10.87 11.12
N GLU A 458 -16.21 -9.75 11.34
CA GLU A 458 -15.40 -9.05 10.35
C GLU A 458 -13.96 -8.96 10.83
N ILE A 459 -13.04 -8.95 9.85
CA ILE A 459 -11.61 -8.77 10.07
C ILE A 459 -11.24 -7.38 9.56
N HIS A 460 -10.62 -6.59 10.43
CA HIS A 460 -10.09 -5.28 10.11
C HIS A 460 -8.57 -5.35 10.02
N GLY A 461 -7.97 -4.48 9.21
CA GLY A 461 -6.53 -4.39 9.02
C GLY A 461 -6.08 -2.96 8.73
N GLN A 462 -4.78 -2.77 8.50
CA GLN A 462 -4.20 -1.47 8.18
C GLN A 462 -4.81 -0.81 6.94
N ALA A 463 -4.86 0.52 6.97
CA ALA A 463 -5.21 1.32 5.80
C ALA A 463 -4.25 1.03 4.63
N ARG A 464 -4.75 1.25 3.41
CA ARG A 464 -3.95 1.01 2.21
C ARG A 464 -3.08 2.21 1.89
N ARG A 465 -1.82 1.92 1.56
CA ARG A 465 -0.84 2.92 1.14
C ARG A 465 -1.20 3.49 -0.24
N PRO A 466 -0.83 4.75 -0.50
CA PRO A 466 -1.03 5.39 -1.79
C PRO A 466 -0.23 4.68 -2.91
N PRO A 467 -0.63 4.84 -4.18
CA PRO A 467 0.16 4.36 -5.31
C PRO A 467 1.56 4.98 -5.36
N VAL A 468 2.54 4.19 -5.80
CA VAL A 468 3.95 4.59 -5.94
C VAL A 468 4.26 4.80 -7.43
N VAL A 469 4.64 6.03 -7.80
CA VAL A 469 4.98 6.42 -9.17
C VAL A 469 6.49 6.55 -9.31
N LYS A 470 7.09 5.74 -10.21
CA LYS A 470 8.52 5.77 -10.54
C LYS A 470 8.69 5.85 -12.06
N VAL A 471 9.39 6.88 -12.50
CA VAL A 471 9.82 7.07 -13.90
C VAL A 471 11.34 6.92 -13.95
N GLU A 472 11.81 6.01 -14.79
CA GLU A 472 13.23 5.75 -15.02
C GLU A 472 13.54 5.82 -16.52
N GLN A 473 14.82 5.96 -16.90
CA GLN A 473 15.23 5.77 -18.29
C GLN A 473 15.56 4.30 -18.53
N THR A 474 15.23 3.77 -19.71
CA THR A 474 15.65 2.42 -20.10
C THR A 474 17.16 2.36 -20.29
N HIS A 475 17.73 1.16 -20.25
CA HIS A 475 19.13 0.95 -20.61
C HIS A 475 19.40 1.52 -22.02
N GLY A 476 20.48 2.29 -22.18
CA GLY A 476 20.79 3.03 -23.42
C GLY A 476 20.06 4.37 -23.60
N GLY A 477 19.15 4.75 -22.71
CA GLY A 477 18.54 6.09 -22.69
C GLY A 477 17.60 6.41 -23.85
N ALA A 478 17.13 5.43 -24.62
CA ALA A 478 16.23 5.64 -25.76
C ALA A 478 14.75 5.82 -25.38
N ALA A 479 14.35 5.42 -24.17
CA ALA A 479 12.97 5.47 -23.70
C ALA A 479 12.89 5.73 -22.19
N PHE A 480 11.69 6.08 -21.71
CA PHE A 480 11.34 6.11 -20.30
C PHE A 480 10.52 4.88 -19.92
N THR A 481 10.65 4.40 -18.69
CA THR A 481 9.95 3.22 -18.18
C THR A 481 9.31 3.50 -16.82
N ALA A 482 8.08 3.02 -16.65
CA ALA A 482 7.29 3.03 -15.44
C ALA A 482 7.18 1.64 -14.80
N LEU A 483 8.05 0.70 -15.18
CA LEU A 483 7.97 -0.70 -14.73
C LEU A 483 7.94 -0.83 -13.20
N ASN A 484 8.70 0.01 -12.50
CA ASN A 484 8.78 0.02 -11.04
C ASN A 484 7.67 0.85 -10.36
N SER A 485 6.70 1.38 -11.12
CA SER A 485 5.48 1.98 -10.56
C SER A 485 4.49 0.89 -10.15
N TRP A 486 3.88 1.02 -8.97
CA TRP A 486 2.95 0.00 -8.44
C TRP A 486 1.85 0.61 -7.55
N ILE A 487 0.76 -0.12 -7.39
CA ILE A 487 -0.32 0.19 -6.44
C ILE A 487 -0.26 -0.83 -5.31
N PRO A 488 0.02 -0.44 -4.05
CA PRO A 488 -0.04 -1.33 -2.90
C PRO A 488 -1.38 -2.05 -2.82
N ALA A 489 -1.37 -3.36 -2.53
CA ALA A 489 -2.57 -4.20 -2.57
C ALA A 489 -3.41 -4.10 -3.87
N GLY A 490 -2.82 -3.74 -5.01
CA GLY A 490 -3.60 -3.42 -6.21
C GLY A 490 -2.91 -3.71 -7.54
N THR A 491 -3.53 -3.18 -8.60
CA THR A 491 -3.16 -3.36 -10.00
C THR A 491 -3.29 -2.04 -10.73
N ILE A 492 -2.27 -1.67 -11.51
CA ILE A 492 -2.34 -0.50 -12.40
C ILE A 492 -3.04 -0.92 -13.70
N GLY A 493 -4.07 -0.17 -14.08
CA GLY A 493 -4.75 -0.35 -15.37
C GLY A 493 -4.31 0.63 -16.44
N ARG A 494 -3.81 1.82 -16.07
CA ARG A 494 -3.52 2.89 -17.03
C ARG A 494 -2.30 3.71 -16.64
N PHE A 495 -1.50 4.07 -17.65
CA PHE A 495 -0.41 5.03 -17.57
C PHE A 495 -0.74 6.24 -18.43
N VAL A 496 -0.79 7.41 -17.80
CA VAL A 496 -0.99 8.69 -18.47
C VAL A 496 0.35 9.39 -18.46
N TRP A 497 1.06 9.27 -19.59
CA TRP A 497 2.32 9.95 -19.81
C TRP A 497 2.06 11.33 -20.37
N THR A 498 2.64 12.33 -19.75
CA THR A 498 2.54 13.72 -20.20
C THR A 498 3.94 14.26 -20.43
N TRP A 499 4.13 15.02 -21.50
CA TRP A 499 5.39 15.72 -21.75
C TRP A 499 5.14 17.07 -22.42
N VAL A 500 6.15 17.93 -22.41
CA VAL A 500 6.10 19.23 -23.08
C VAL A 500 6.99 19.20 -24.32
N GLU A 501 6.40 19.46 -25.48
CA GLU A 501 7.09 19.54 -26.77
C GLU A 501 7.28 21.01 -27.16
N HIS A 502 8.50 21.40 -27.58
CA HIS A 502 8.78 22.77 -28.02
C HIS A 502 9.07 22.80 -29.52
N SER A 503 8.38 23.68 -30.26
CA SER A 503 8.65 23.96 -31.67
C SER A 503 10.02 24.63 -31.82
N HIS A 504 10.78 24.34 -32.88
CA HIS A 504 12.05 25.03 -33.15
C HIS A 504 11.81 26.33 -33.95
N PRO A 505 12.41 27.48 -33.56
CA PRO A 505 13.30 27.66 -32.40
C PRO A 505 12.51 27.63 -31.08
N ALA A 506 13.01 26.86 -30.12
CA ALA A 506 12.30 26.61 -28.87
C ALA A 506 12.40 27.81 -27.92
N SER A 507 11.24 28.36 -27.51
CA SER A 507 11.16 29.21 -26.32
C SER A 507 10.78 28.36 -25.11
N ILE A 508 11.29 28.71 -23.93
CA ILE A 508 10.92 28.08 -22.66
C ILE A 508 9.43 28.24 -22.32
N TRP A 509 8.74 29.20 -22.94
CA TRP A 509 7.32 29.48 -22.71
C TRP A 509 6.40 28.96 -23.82
N SER A 510 6.94 28.57 -24.98
CA SER A 510 6.16 28.15 -26.16
C SER A 510 5.85 26.66 -26.21
N GLY A 511 6.13 25.90 -25.13
CA GLY A 511 5.95 24.46 -25.10
C GLY A 511 4.47 24.05 -25.17
N ALA A 512 4.13 23.06 -25.99
CA ALA A 512 2.80 22.46 -26.03
C ALA A 512 2.78 21.17 -25.20
N GLN A 513 1.85 21.07 -24.25
CA GLN A 513 1.65 19.84 -23.51
C GLN A 513 1.09 18.76 -24.43
N LYS A 514 1.77 17.62 -24.49
CA LYS A 514 1.33 16.39 -25.13
C LYS A 514 1.03 15.36 -24.06
N THR A 515 0.07 14.49 -24.34
CA THR A 515 -0.29 13.41 -23.43
C THR A 515 -0.59 12.17 -24.25
N VAL A 516 -0.05 11.04 -23.81
CA VAL A 516 -0.44 9.73 -24.29
C VAL A 516 -0.95 8.92 -23.12
N VAL A 517 -2.10 8.30 -23.32
CA VAL A 517 -2.66 7.32 -22.40
C VAL A 517 -2.29 5.96 -22.95
N ASP A 518 -1.56 5.17 -22.17
CA ASP A 518 -1.21 3.80 -22.52
C ASP A 518 -1.67 2.86 -21.38
N GLU A 519 -2.54 1.92 -21.71
CA GLU A 519 -3.05 0.92 -20.77
C GLU A 519 -2.11 -0.28 -20.65
N HIS A 520 -1.20 -0.47 -21.61
CA HIS A 520 -0.45 -1.71 -21.75
C HIS A 520 1.05 -1.54 -21.63
N ARG A 521 1.59 -0.56 -22.34
CA ARG A 521 3.01 -0.22 -22.34
C ARG A 521 3.29 0.73 -21.20
N PHE A 522 4.15 0.27 -20.31
CA PHE A 522 4.78 1.08 -19.28
C PHE A 522 6.07 1.75 -19.80
N ILE A 523 6.33 1.70 -21.11
CA ILE A 523 7.51 2.28 -21.75
C ILE A 523 7.03 3.37 -22.70
N LEU A 524 7.56 4.59 -22.53
CA LEU A 524 7.41 5.69 -23.47
C LEU A 524 8.71 5.82 -24.27
N PRO A 525 8.76 5.42 -25.56
CA PRO A 525 9.87 5.76 -26.44
C PRO A 525 10.06 7.27 -26.42
N LYS A 526 11.29 7.79 -26.30
CA LYS A 526 11.50 9.24 -26.24
C LYS A 526 10.84 9.90 -27.45
N PRO A 527 9.79 10.74 -27.28
CA PRO A 527 9.21 11.50 -28.38
C PRO A 527 10.28 12.25 -29.19
N ALA A 528 10.12 12.27 -30.51
CA ALA A 528 10.89 13.18 -31.36
C ALA A 528 10.63 14.62 -30.89
N GLY A 529 11.68 15.43 -30.76
CA GLY A 529 11.54 16.82 -30.29
C GLY A 529 11.53 17.02 -28.77
N LEU A 530 11.86 15.99 -27.96
CA LEU A 530 12.29 16.23 -26.58
C LEU A 530 13.60 17.04 -26.59
N ALA A 531 13.46 18.37 -26.54
CA ALA A 531 14.57 19.29 -26.34
C ALA A 531 15.15 19.10 -24.92
N SER A 532 16.31 19.70 -24.65
CA SER A 532 16.88 19.74 -23.28
C SER A 532 15.91 20.33 -22.24
N VAL A 533 14.95 21.15 -22.67
CA VAL A 533 13.94 21.78 -21.82
C VAL A 533 12.63 20.97 -21.67
N SER A 534 12.51 19.82 -22.34
CA SER A 534 11.28 19.02 -22.32
C SER A 534 11.13 18.22 -21.02
N GLN A 535 9.97 18.33 -20.39
CA GLN A 535 9.61 17.65 -19.13
C GLN A 535 8.83 16.37 -19.42
N ILE A 536 8.99 15.33 -18.58
CA ILE A 536 8.16 14.11 -18.61
C ILE A 536 7.55 13.82 -17.23
N CYS A 537 6.31 13.39 -17.23
CA CYS A 537 5.50 13.12 -16.05
C CYS A 537 4.63 11.90 -16.30
N LEU A 538 4.24 11.27 -15.20
CA LEU A 538 3.45 10.06 -15.23
C LEU A 538 2.35 10.13 -14.19
N ARG A 539 1.13 9.82 -14.61
CA ARG A 539 0.03 9.47 -13.74
C ARG A 539 -0.35 8.01 -13.96
N ILE A 540 -0.46 7.24 -12.88
CA ILE A 540 -0.95 5.86 -12.90
C ILE A 540 -2.37 5.84 -12.36
N GLU A 541 -3.21 5.01 -12.96
CA GLU A 541 -4.56 4.74 -12.49
C GLU A 541 -4.82 3.25 -12.47
N GLY A 542 -5.60 2.79 -11.50
CA GLY A 542 -5.87 1.38 -11.34
C GLY A 542 -6.82 1.10 -10.19
N THR A 543 -6.72 -0.10 -9.65
CA THR A 543 -7.54 -0.57 -8.54
C THR A 543 -6.69 -1.00 -7.36
N GLN A 544 -7.24 -0.88 -6.17
CA GLN A 544 -6.64 -1.29 -4.91
C GLN A 544 -7.64 -2.13 -4.11
N ILE A 545 -7.18 -3.26 -3.59
CA ILE A 545 -7.96 -4.11 -2.69
C ILE A 545 -7.91 -3.48 -1.29
N THR A 546 -9.03 -2.97 -0.80
CA THR A 546 -9.22 -2.40 0.54
C THR A 546 -9.01 -3.44 1.66
N PRO A 547 -8.95 -3.04 2.94
CA PRO A 547 -8.79 -3.97 4.07
C PRO A 547 -9.95 -4.95 4.27
N SER A 548 -11.15 -4.61 3.77
CA SER A 548 -12.31 -5.52 3.70
C SER A 548 -12.33 -6.38 2.43
N GLY A 549 -11.32 -6.23 1.57
CA GLY A 549 -11.19 -6.97 0.31
C GLY A 549 -12.04 -6.41 -0.83
N GLN A 550 -12.67 -5.24 -0.69
CA GLN A 550 -13.29 -4.52 -1.82
C GLN A 550 -12.25 -4.01 -2.80
N GLN A 551 -12.54 -3.98 -4.09
CA GLN A 551 -11.75 -3.16 -5.03
C GLN A 551 -12.23 -1.70 -5.01
N SER A 552 -11.28 -0.78 -4.91
CA SER A 552 -11.50 0.67 -5.03
C SER A 552 -10.62 1.22 -6.16
N SER A 553 -11.12 2.19 -6.92
CA SER A 553 -10.32 2.89 -7.93
C SER A 553 -9.36 3.86 -7.24
N VAL A 554 -8.10 3.86 -7.67
CA VAL A 554 -7.06 4.77 -7.15
C VAL A 554 -6.23 5.33 -8.30
N ALA A 555 -5.70 6.53 -8.10
CA ALA A 555 -4.79 7.17 -9.04
C ALA A 555 -3.75 8.01 -8.30
N ALA A 556 -2.55 8.09 -8.86
CA ALA A 556 -1.50 8.99 -8.40
C ALA A 556 -0.69 9.47 -9.60
N GLY A 557 -0.10 10.66 -9.53
CA GLY A 557 0.80 11.13 -10.58
C GLY A 557 1.87 12.07 -10.06
N THR A 558 2.90 12.25 -10.87
CA THR A 558 3.93 13.26 -10.68
C THR A 558 3.56 14.52 -11.43
N THR A 559 3.72 15.69 -10.80
CA THR A 559 3.55 16.97 -11.50
C THR A 559 4.65 17.11 -12.54
N CYS A 560 4.29 17.49 -13.76
CA CYS A 560 5.20 17.68 -14.89
C CYS A 560 6.31 18.70 -14.67
N GLN A 561 6.17 19.51 -13.64
CA GLN A 561 6.73 20.84 -13.66
C GLN A 561 8.10 20.95 -13.01
N VAL A 562 8.56 19.98 -12.20
CA VAL A 562 9.67 20.24 -11.27
C VAL A 562 10.84 19.29 -11.46
N GLN A 563 11.80 19.72 -12.30
CA GLN A 563 13.14 19.14 -12.35
C GLN A 563 14.00 19.74 -11.24
N GLU A 564 14.99 18.97 -10.77
CA GLU A 564 16.08 19.55 -9.98
C GLU A 564 16.84 20.58 -10.82
N PRO A 565 17.32 21.70 -10.23
CA PRO A 565 18.26 22.59 -10.92
C PRO A 565 19.45 21.82 -11.48
N GLU A 566 19.85 22.16 -12.70
CA GLU A 566 21.05 21.59 -13.35
C GLU A 566 22.37 22.22 -12.84
N PHE A 567 22.28 23.18 -11.92
CA PHE A 567 23.43 23.78 -11.21
C PHE A 567 23.07 24.15 -9.77
N GLY A 568 24.09 24.26 -8.91
CA GLY A 568 23.97 24.67 -7.51
C GLY A 568 24.89 25.84 -7.16
N ILE A 569 24.48 26.63 -6.16
CA ILE A 569 25.31 27.69 -5.55
C ILE A 569 25.38 27.47 -4.04
N ASP A 570 26.61 27.46 -3.50
CA ASP A 570 26.83 27.36 -2.05
C ASP A 570 26.55 28.71 -1.37
N ILE A 571 25.30 28.89 -0.90
CA ILE A 571 24.87 30.07 -0.16
C ILE A 571 24.44 29.73 1.28
N PRO A 572 24.80 30.56 2.28
CA PRO A 572 24.32 30.37 3.65
C PRO A 572 22.80 30.40 3.73
N SER A 573 22.22 29.47 4.49
CA SER A 573 20.76 29.29 4.57
C SER A 573 19.94 30.47 5.13
N TRP A 574 20.59 31.49 5.69
CA TRP A 574 19.97 32.71 6.21
C TRP A 574 20.00 33.89 5.21
N TRP A 575 20.57 33.71 4.02
CA TRP A 575 20.52 34.70 2.94
C TRP A 575 19.18 34.65 2.21
N ARG A 576 18.86 35.73 1.47
CA ARG A 576 17.64 35.78 0.66
C ARG A 576 17.65 34.64 -0.37
N PRO A 577 16.50 33.99 -0.63
CA PRO A 577 16.45 32.82 -1.49
C PRO A 577 16.83 33.16 -2.93
N VAL A 578 17.72 32.37 -3.51
CA VAL A 578 18.02 32.38 -4.95
C VAL A 578 17.20 31.27 -5.59
N ALA A 579 16.27 31.65 -6.46
CA ALA A 579 15.32 30.73 -7.07
C ALA A 579 15.10 31.02 -8.55
N ILE A 580 14.75 29.97 -9.28
CA ILE A 580 14.33 30.03 -10.69
C ILE A 580 12.85 29.62 -10.80
N PRO A 581 12.07 30.28 -11.67
CA PRO A 581 10.67 29.96 -11.88
C PRO A 581 10.52 28.62 -12.59
N ILE A 582 9.41 27.96 -12.26
CA ILE A 582 8.92 26.76 -12.92
C ILE A 582 7.77 27.20 -13.82
N TRP A 583 7.94 27.04 -15.12
CA TRP A 583 6.99 27.53 -16.13
C TRP A 583 5.91 26.50 -16.46
N ARG A 584 4.68 26.98 -16.66
CA ARG A 584 3.57 26.23 -17.25
C ARG A 584 3.73 26.23 -18.77
N PRO A 585 3.55 25.09 -19.44
CA PRO A 585 3.52 25.04 -20.89
C PRO A 585 2.26 25.72 -21.45
N GLY A 586 2.32 26.15 -22.70
CA GLY A 586 1.17 26.52 -23.52
C GLY A 586 0.60 27.91 -23.22
N LEU A 587 1.45 28.87 -22.85
CA LEU A 587 1.01 30.22 -22.55
C LEU A 587 0.74 31.02 -23.83
N ALA A 588 -0.44 31.65 -23.92
CA ALA A 588 -0.74 32.57 -25.02
C ALA A 588 0.11 33.85 -24.91
N ASP A 589 0.46 34.45 -26.06
CA ASP A 589 1.36 35.61 -26.19
C ASP A 589 0.90 36.82 -25.39
N THR A 590 -0.40 36.92 -25.15
CA THR A 590 -1.09 38.03 -24.47
C THR A 590 -1.12 37.88 -22.96
N VAL A 591 -0.78 36.70 -22.41
CA VAL A 591 -0.86 36.45 -20.98
C VAL A 591 0.44 36.93 -20.31
N PRO A 592 0.35 37.68 -19.20
CA PRO A 592 1.52 38.02 -18.38
C PRO A 592 2.29 36.79 -17.93
N LEU A 593 3.63 36.85 -18.01
CA LEU A 593 4.48 35.72 -17.64
C LEU A 593 4.31 35.29 -16.19
N ASN A 594 4.04 36.22 -15.27
CA ASN A 594 3.81 35.91 -13.85
C ASN A 594 2.65 34.91 -13.62
N GLN A 595 1.68 34.82 -14.52
CA GLN A 595 0.57 33.84 -14.46
C GLN A 595 0.96 32.46 -14.98
N ALA A 596 2.09 32.37 -15.68
CA ALA A 596 2.65 31.13 -16.20
C ALA A 596 3.57 30.44 -15.19
N ILE A 597 3.83 31.03 -14.03
CA ILE A 597 4.72 30.44 -13.03
C ILE A 597 3.91 29.47 -12.16
N ALA A 598 4.26 28.19 -12.19
CA ALA A 598 3.65 27.15 -11.36
C ALA A 598 4.36 26.95 -10.01
N GLY A 599 5.59 27.41 -9.89
CA GLY A 599 6.38 27.29 -8.67
C GLY A 599 7.74 27.97 -8.83
N HIS A 600 8.53 27.96 -7.77
CA HIS A 600 9.92 28.40 -7.79
C HIS A 600 10.79 27.34 -7.15
N THR A 601 11.90 27.02 -7.79
CA THR A 601 12.86 26.04 -7.29
C THR A 601 14.13 26.77 -6.87
N SER A 602 14.64 26.45 -5.68
CA SER A 602 15.88 27.03 -5.18
C SER A 602 17.10 26.41 -5.86
N VAL A 603 18.03 27.25 -6.29
CA VAL A 603 19.35 26.85 -6.82
C VAL A 603 20.43 26.76 -5.72
N ALA A 604 20.06 26.98 -4.46
CA ALA A 604 20.98 26.77 -3.34
C ALA A 604 21.38 25.29 -3.27
N ALA A 605 22.69 25.04 -3.20
CA ALA A 605 23.24 23.70 -2.98
C ALA A 605 23.02 23.26 -1.54
N PHE A 606 22.86 21.95 -1.33
CA PHE A 606 22.79 21.37 0.02
C PHE A 606 24.21 21.11 0.53
N PRO A 607 24.51 21.37 1.82
CA PRO A 607 25.80 21.01 2.38
C PRO A 607 26.09 19.50 2.19
N GLY A 608 27.16 19.18 1.47
CA GLY A 608 27.58 17.80 1.18
C GLY A 608 26.98 17.16 -0.08
N ASP A 609 26.25 17.90 -0.91
CA ASP A 609 25.84 17.41 -2.24
C ASP A 609 27.05 17.32 -3.19
N THR A 610 27.48 16.11 -3.49
CA THR A 610 28.60 15.82 -4.42
C THR A 610 28.11 15.44 -5.82
N SER A 611 26.83 15.67 -6.13
CA SER A 611 26.28 15.38 -7.45
C SER A 611 27.04 16.14 -8.54
N PRO A 612 27.35 15.53 -9.69
CA PRO A 612 27.88 16.26 -10.83
C PRO A 612 26.88 17.34 -11.27
N GLN A 613 27.31 18.61 -11.30
CA GLN A 613 26.52 19.76 -11.76
C GLN A 613 27.11 20.33 -13.05
N ARG A 614 26.33 21.09 -13.82
CA ARG A 614 26.81 21.75 -15.06
C ARG A 614 27.53 23.05 -14.72
N ASN A 615 28.34 23.57 -15.65
CA ASN A 615 28.80 24.95 -15.56
C ASN A 615 27.58 25.88 -15.71
N ALA A 616 27.58 27.04 -15.04
CA ALA A 616 26.47 27.99 -15.09
C ALA A 616 26.96 29.41 -15.36
N LEU A 617 26.32 30.10 -16.32
CA LEU A 617 26.52 31.52 -16.58
C LEU A 617 25.30 32.29 -16.09
N VAL A 618 25.49 33.18 -15.12
CA VAL A 618 24.43 34.07 -14.62
C VAL A 618 24.61 35.45 -15.24
N TYR A 619 23.62 35.89 -16.00
CA TYR A 619 23.63 37.14 -16.75
C TYR A 619 22.55 38.09 -16.24
N PHE A 620 22.96 39.17 -15.59
CA PHE A 620 22.08 40.27 -15.20
C PHE A 620 21.95 41.24 -16.37
N VAL A 621 20.77 41.31 -16.96
CA VAL A 621 20.52 42.15 -18.14
C VAL A 621 20.04 43.54 -17.75
N ASP A 622 20.41 44.53 -18.55
CA ASP A 622 19.72 45.81 -18.59
C ASP A 622 18.54 45.67 -19.57
N ASP A 623 17.34 45.52 -19.01
CA ASP A 623 16.15 45.25 -19.83
C ASP A 623 15.71 46.49 -20.63
N GLN A 624 16.17 47.71 -20.31
CA GLN A 624 15.82 48.92 -21.06
C GLN A 624 16.37 48.93 -22.49
N ARG A 625 17.28 47.99 -22.81
CA ARG A 625 17.83 47.82 -24.15
C ARG A 625 17.03 46.86 -25.00
N ASP A 626 17.07 47.11 -26.31
CA ASP A 626 16.55 46.17 -27.30
C ASP A 626 17.52 44.99 -27.44
N ARG A 627 17.00 43.76 -27.29
CA ARG A 627 17.70 42.48 -27.53
C ARG A 627 19.02 42.30 -26.74
N PRO A 628 19.02 42.40 -25.40
CA PRO A 628 20.22 42.30 -24.56
C PRO A 628 20.93 40.93 -24.57
N LEU A 629 20.31 39.89 -25.15
CA LEU A 629 20.91 38.56 -25.27
C LEU A 629 21.74 38.35 -26.54
N ASP A 630 21.63 39.22 -27.54
CA ASP A 630 22.36 39.08 -28.81
C ASP A 630 23.90 38.94 -28.61
N PRO A 631 24.58 39.72 -27.75
CA PRO A 631 26.02 39.55 -27.51
C PRO A 631 26.41 38.17 -26.95
N LEU A 632 25.53 37.56 -26.15
CA LEU A 632 25.73 36.22 -25.61
C LEU A 632 25.58 35.15 -26.71
N VAL A 633 24.60 35.32 -27.60
CA VAL A 633 24.40 34.45 -28.76
C VAL A 633 25.61 34.50 -29.70
N ASP A 634 26.11 35.70 -29.97
CA ASP A 634 27.27 35.91 -30.82
C ASP A 634 28.53 35.29 -30.21
N ALA A 635 28.73 35.43 -28.90
CA ALA A 635 29.83 34.77 -28.19
C ALA A 635 29.73 33.25 -28.28
N TRP A 636 28.53 32.70 -28.12
CA TRP A 636 28.29 31.26 -28.21
C TRP A 636 28.62 30.70 -29.59
N ARG A 637 28.28 31.44 -30.66
CA ARG A 637 28.63 31.06 -32.04
C ARG A 637 30.13 31.13 -32.32
N GLN A 638 30.87 31.97 -31.59
CA GLN A 638 32.32 32.15 -31.74
C GLN A 638 33.16 31.15 -30.92
N ALA A 639 32.58 30.54 -29.88
CA ALA A 639 33.27 29.55 -29.06
C ALA A 639 33.66 28.30 -29.88
N ARG A 640 34.86 27.77 -29.64
CA ARG A 640 35.39 26.58 -30.33
C ARG A 640 34.94 25.27 -29.69
N SER A 641 34.62 25.32 -28.40
CA SER A 641 34.08 24.21 -27.62
C SER A 641 32.56 24.37 -27.41
N SER A 642 31.86 23.26 -27.19
CA SER A 642 30.46 23.25 -26.75
C SER A 642 30.40 22.78 -25.30
N PRO A 643 30.79 23.63 -24.33
CA PRO A 643 30.82 23.23 -22.92
C PRO A 643 29.42 22.93 -22.42
N SER A 644 29.32 22.03 -21.42
CA SER A 644 28.06 21.81 -20.71
C SER A 644 27.74 23.05 -19.86
N LEU A 645 27.00 24.01 -20.42
CA LEU A 645 26.63 25.27 -19.78
C LEU A 645 25.11 25.40 -19.64
N VAL A 646 24.67 25.93 -18.51
CA VAL A 646 23.31 26.44 -18.26
C VAL A 646 23.38 27.95 -18.15
N VAL A 647 22.53 28.67 -18.87
CA VAL A 647 22.47 30.14 -18.79
C VAL A 647 21.30 30.54 -17.92
N THR A 648 21.51 31.38 -16.92
CA THR A 648 20.44 31.99 -16.13
C THR A 648 20.44 33.49 -16.35
N VAL A 649 19.41 33.99 -17.02
CA VAL A 649 19.18 35.42 -17.27
C VAL A 649 18.36 35.99 -16.13
N VAL A 650 18.93 36.94 -15.39
CA VAL A 650 18.25 37.67 -14.32
C VAL A 650 17.75 39.00 -14.90
N VAL A 651 16.43 39.14 -15.01
CA VAL A 651 15.77 40.37 -15.49
C VAL A 651 15.29 41.23 -14.31
N PRO A 652 15.08 42.54 -14.51
CA PRO A 652 14.55 43.42 -13.46
C PRO A 652 13.20 42.98 -12.89
N THR A 653 12.94 43.36 -11.65
CA THR A 653 11.63 43.17 -11.02
C THR A 653 10.55 43.90 -11.84
N GLY A 654 9.40 43.25 -12.05
CA GLY A 654 8.30 43.76 -12.87
C GLY A 654 8.30 43.35 -14.36
N THR A 655 9.43 42.90 -14.94
CA THR A 655 9.47 42.35 -16.31
C THR A 655 8.42 41.26 -16.59
N PHE A 656 8.14 40.33 -15.67
CA PHE A 656 7.13 39.26 -15.86
C PHE A 656 5.67 39.72 -15.76
N ASP A 657 5.42 41.00 -15.42
CA ASP A 657 4.06 41.56 -15.48
C ASP A 657 3.65 41.87 -16.93
N ALA A 658 4.61 41.91 -17.86
CA ALA A 658 4.36 42.10 -19.28
C ALA A 658 3.94 40.79 -19.98
N PRO A 659 3.19 40.89 -21.10
CA PRO A 659 2.82 39.74 -21.91
C PRO A 659 4.04 38.98 -22.47
N ARG A 660 3.93 37.65 -22.60
CA ARG A 660 4.98 36.77 -23.14
C ARG A 660 5.62 37.28 -24.42
N GLY A 661 4.81 37.63 -25.43
CA GLY A 661 5.32 38.04 -26.75
C GLY A 661 6.09 39.36 -26.72
N GLU A 662 5.81 40.22 -25.73
CA GLU A 662 6.57 41.45 -25.50
C GLU A 662 7.93 41.16 -24.89
N VAL A 663 7.98 40.31 -23.85
CA VAL A 663 9.22 39.93 -23.17
C VAL A 663 10.14 39.15 -24.11
N GLU A 664 9.61 38.21 -24.90
CA GLU A 664 10.39 37.46 -25.89
C GLU A 664 11.04 38.39 -26.91
N ARG A 665 10.27 39.30 -27.50
CA ARG A 665 10.79 40.29 -28.47
C ARG A 665 11.84 41.20 -27.84
N ARG A 666 11.60 41.69 -26.63
CA ARG A 666 12.53 42.57 -25.89
C ARG A 666 13.85 41.87 -25.57
N LEU A 667 13.80 40.60 -25.16
CA LEU A 667 14.99 39.81 -24.85
C LEU A 667 15.70 39.26 -26.10
N GLY A 668 15.06 39.29 -27.27
CA GLY A 668 15.58 38.72 -28.52
C GLY A 668 15.27 37.23 -28.71
N LEU A 669 14.39 36.65 -27.91
CA LEU A 669 14.06 35.22 -27.93
C LEU A 669 13.03 34.86 -29.02
N PRO A 670 13.00 33.61 -29.48
CA PRO A 670 13.96 32.53 -29.21
C PRO A 670 15.24 32.65 -30.06
N HIS A 671 16.35 32.08 -29.57
CA HIS A 671 17.63 32.05 -30.31
C HIS A 671 18.01 30.63 -30.71
N ASP A 672 18.39 30.44 -31.98
CA ASP A 672 18.97 29.18 -32.45
C ASP A 672 20.40 29.00 -31.92
N GLY A 673 20.64 27.88 -31.24
CA GLY A 673 21.98 27.41 -30.86
C GLY A 673 22.41 27.68 -29.42
N LEU A 674 21.68 28.48 -28.63
CA LEU A 674 21.94 28.60 -27.19
C LEU A 674 21.55 27.32 -26.43
N PRO A 675 22.26 26.96 -25.35
CA PRO A 675 21.89 25.84 -24.49
C PRO A 675 20.64 26.18 -23.65
N ALA A 676 20.27 25.34 -22.69
CA ALA A 676 19.15 25.61 -21.80
C ALA A 676 19.30 27.00 -21.11
N VAL A 677 18.34 27.88 -21.36
CA VAL A 677 18.27 29.23 -20.76
C VAL A 677 17.16 29.25 -19.71
N HIS A 678 17.51 29.54 -18.46
CA HIS A 678 16.56 29.95 -17.44
C HIS A 678 16.41 31.46 -17.45
N ILE A 679 15.20 31.94 -17.26
CA ILE A 679 14.92 33.37 -17.10
C ILE A 679 14.25 33.54 -15.75
N THR A 680 14.76 34.43 -14.92
CA THR A 680 14.29 34.65 -13.56
C THR A 680 14.25 36.15 -13.24
N GLN A 681 13.40 36.52 -12.29
CA GLN A 681 13.36 37.86 -11.73
C GLN A 681 14.04 37.91 -10.38
N ASP A 682 14.59 39.07 -10.06
CA ASP A 682 15.14 39.32 -8.73
C ASP A 682 14.11 39.91 -7.76
N ASP A 683 13.00 39.20 -7.56
CA ASP A 683 11.81 39.70 -6.85
C ASP A 683 12.07 40.14 -5.40
N ASP A 684 13.02 39.48 -4.73
CA ASP A 684 13.41 39.80 -3.35
C ASP A 684 14.88 40.25 -3.28
N GLY A 685 15.53 40.62 -4.38
CA GLY A 685 16.94 41.08 -4.37
C GLY A 685 17.97 39.99 -4.04
N GLY A 686 17.57 38.72 -3.96
CA GLY A 686 18.43 37.60 -3.63
C GLY A 686 19.52 37.34 -4.67
N TRP A 687 19.23 37.52 -5.95
CA TRP A 687 20.22 37.40 -7.02
C TRP A 687 21.23 38.56 -6.97
N THR A 688 20.77 39.81 -6.97
CA THR A 688 21.64 41.00 -6.92
C THR A 688 22.54 40.99 -5.68
N GLN A 689 22.01 40.60 -4.52
CA GLN A 689 22.77 40.50 -3.29
C GLN A 689 23.81 39.36 -3.35
N THR A 690 23.42 38.18 -3.82
CA THR A 690 24.30 37.00 -3.88
C THR A 690 25.51 37.24 -4.79
N PHE A 691 25.30 37.93 -5.91
CA PHE A 691 26.35 38.20 -6.90
C PHE A 691 27.04 39.55 -6.71
N GLY A 692 26.62 40.35 -5.72
CA GLY A 692 27.19 41.67 -5.44
C GLY A 692 27.12 42.62 -6.65
N VAL A 693 25.98 42.60 -7.35
CA VAL A 693 25.82 43.36 -8.60
C VAL A 693 25.70 44.85 -8.29
N SER A 694 26.69 45.62 -8.75
CA SER A 694 26.74 47.08 -8.59
C SER A 694 26.33 47.84 -9.86
N ARG A 695 26.39 47.17 -11.02
CA ARG A 695 26.11 47.73 -12.35
C ARG A 695 25.48 46.67 -13.25
N MET A 696 24.53 47.07 -14.09
CA MET A 696 23.93 46.23 -15.13
C MET A 696 24.31 46.78 -16.52
N PRO A 697 24.57 45.93 -17.52
CA PRO A 697 24.64 44.48 -17.43
C PRO A 697 25.85 43.95 -16.63
N SER A 698 25.76 42.72 -16.12
CA SER A 698 26.91 42.01 -15.52
C SER A 698 26.78 40.50 -15.68
N MET A 699 27.91 39.80 -15.75
CA MET A 699 27.96 38.35 -15.98
C MET A 699 28.87 37.65 -14.98
N PHE A 700 28.50 36.43 -14.59
CA PHE A 700 29.24 35.60 -13.64
C PHE A 700 29.24 34.16 -14.09
N LEU A 701 30.41 33.53 -14.13
CA LEU A 701 30.57 32.13 -14.49
C LEU A 701 30.89 31.29 -13.25
N ILE A 702 30.15 30.21 -13.10
CA ILE A 702 30.27 29.22 -12.04
C ILE A 702 30.63 27.90 -12.71
N ASN A 703 31.67 27.22 -12.24
CA ASN A 703 32.05 25.92 -12.78
C ASN A 703 31.24 24.76 -12.14
N ALA A 704 31.39 23.56 -12.68
CA ALA A 704 30.75 22.34 -12.16
C ALA A 704 31.09 21.97 -10.69
N ARG A 705 32.06 22.65 -10.07
CA ARG A 705 32.44 22.51 -8.65
C ARG A 705 31.83 23.59 -7.74
N HIS A 706 30.89 24.39 -8.25
CA HIS A 706 30.27 25.54 -7.58
C HIS A 706 31.23 26.72 -7.34
N GLU A 707 32.37 26.76 -8.01
CA GLU A 707 33.35 27.85 -7.85
C GLU A 707 33.09 28.98 -8.84
N PHE A 708 33.15 30.22 -8.36
CA PHE A 708 33.12 31.42 -9.21
C PHE A 708 34.46 31.55 -9.95
N VAL A 709 34.44 31.35 -11.26
CA VAL A 709 35.67 31.33 -12.09
C VAL A 709 35.84 32.57 -12.95
N TRP A 710 34.77 33.33 -13.20
CA TRP A 710 34.85 34.56 -13.99
C TRP A 710 33.72 35.55 -13.66
N LYS A 711 34.01 36.85 -13.79
CA LYS A 711 33.06 37.97 -13.61
C LYS A 711 33.35 39.05 -14.64
N HIS A 712 32.30 39.66 -15.17
CA HIS A 712 32.38 40.86 -16.03
C HIS A 712 31.31 41.87 -15.67
N GLU A 713 31.67 43.15 -15.60
CA GLU A 713 30.73 44.26 -15.41
C GLU A 713 30.68 45.13 -16.67
N GLY A 714 29.47 45.49 -17.10
CA GLY A 714 29.24 46.12 -18.39
C GLY A 714 29.06 45.09 -19.51
N GLU A 715 29.08 45.59 -20.74
CA GLU A 715 28.78 44.78 -21.92
C GLU A 715 30.03 44.00 -22.36
N PRO A 716 29.99 42.66 -22.38
CA PRO A 716 31.14 41.88 -22.81
C PRO A 716 31.28 41.90 -24.32
N ARG A 717 32.52 41.91 -24.80
CA ARG A 717 32.77 41.70 -26.23
C ARG A 717 32.53 40.22 -26.55
N PRO A 718 31.81 39.87 -27.64
CA PRO A 718 31.54 38.46 -27.96
C PRO A 718 32.79 37.57 -27.98
N GLY A 719 33.90 38.05 -28.53
CA GLY A 719 35.16 37.29 -28.57
C GLY A 719 35.82 37.08 -27.21
N GLU A 720 35.63 38.00 -26.26
CA GLU A 720 36.13 37.85 -24.88
C GLU A 720 35.34 36.76 -24.14
N LEU A 721 34.00 36.81 -24.24
CA LEU A 721 33.13 35.81 -23.66
C LEU A 721 33.36 34.43 -24.30
N ALA A 722 33.53 34.35 -25.62
CA ALA A 722 33.86 33.11 -26.32
C ALA A 722 35.17 32.48 -25.81
N ALA A 723 36.20 33.29 -25.58
CA ALA A 723 37.47 32.81 -25.05
C ALA A 723 37.32 32.23 -23.63
N VAL A 724 36.49 32.84 -22.78
CA VAL A 724 36.19 32.32 -21.43
C VAL A 724 35.41 31.01 -21.51
N LEU A 725 34.42 30.92 -22.39
CA LEU A 725 33.66 29.68 -22.61
C LEU A 725 34.57 28.52 -23.05
N ASP A 726 35.58 28.81 -23.88
CA ASP A 726 36.60 27.85 -24.31
C ASP A 726 37.51 27.32 -23.19
N THR A 727 37.57 27.99 -22.02
CA THR A 727 38.36 27.54 -20.87
C THR A 727 37.65 26.50 -19.99
N LEU A 728 36.36 26.28 -20.21
CA LEU A 728 35.57 25.31 -19.45
C LEU A 728 35.93 23.88 -19.89
N GLU A 729 36.68 23.14 -19.06
CA GLU A 729 37.10 21.76 -19.35
C GLU A 729 35.93 20.76 -19.34
N GLY A 730 36.01 19.75 -20.22
CA GLY A 730 35.22 18.51 -20.16
C GLY A 730 34.21 18.32 -21.29
N PRO A 731 33.95 17.07 -21.73
CA PRO A 731 32.91 16.77 -22.70
C PRO A 731 31.52 17.15 -22.15
N PRO A 732 30.55 17.46 -23.01
CA PRO A 732 29.20 17.79 -22.56
C PRO A 732 28.62 16.66 -21.71
N THR A 733 28.41 16.91 -20.41
CA THR A 733 27.65 16.00 -19.56
C THR A 733 26.22 15.93 -20.10
N PRO A 734 25.69 14.75 -20.48
CA PRO A 734 24.32 14.64 -20.95
C PRO A 734 23.35 15.16 -19.88
N SER A 735 22.33 15.91 -20.27
CA SER A 735 21.24 16.24 -19.35
C SER A 735 20.54 14.91 -18.97
N HIS A 736 20.55 14.60 -17.68
CA HIS A 736 19.84 13.46 -17.12
C HIS A 736 18.62 13.95 -16.38
N PHE A 737 17.44 13.44 -16.75
CA PHE A 737 16.19 13.74 -16.06
C PHE A 737 16.28 13.35 -14.58
N ARG A 738 16.30 14.35 -13.70
CA ARG A 738 16.26 14.18 -12.23
C ARG A 738 14.98 14.84 -11.70
N PRO A 739 13.92 14.05 -11.42
CA PRO A 739 12.72 14.61 -10.81
C PRO A 739 13.06 15.10 -9.41
N LEU A 740 12.50 16.24 -9.01
CA LEU A 740 12.68 16.73 -7.65
C LEU A 740 12.13 15.72 -6.64
N ARG A 741 12.88 15.49 -5.55
CA ARG A 741 12.48 14.61 -4.45
C ARG A 741 12.57 15.34 -3.12
N LEU A 742 11.69 14.96 -2.20
CA LEU A 742 11.80 15.31 -0.79
C LEU A 742 12.73 14.31 -0.08
N THR A 743 13.16 14.65 1.13
CA THR A 743 13.86 13.72 2.02
C THR A 743 12.94 12.59 2.49
N VAL A 744 11.63 12.82 2.44
CA VAL A 744 10.59 11.87 2.85
C VAL A 744 9.87 11.30 1.64
N ALA A 745 9.64 10.00 1.63
CA ALA A 745 8.90 9.30 0.57
C ALA A 745 7.46 8.94 1.00
N PRO A 746 6.52 8.79 0.04
CA PRO A 746 5.22 8.21 0.34
C PRO A 746 5.34 6.86 1.07
N GLY A 747 4.60 6.70 2.17
CA GLY A 747 4.63 5.55 3.06
C GLY A 747 5.59 5.68 4.26
N GLU A 748 6.47 6.69 4.28
CA GLU A 748 7.34 6.96 5.44
C GLU A 748 6.66 7.83 6.49
N ALA A 749 7.05 7.67 7.76
CA ALA A 749 6.56 8.52 8.84
C ALA A 749 6.96 9.98 8.61
N ALA A 750 5.98 10.88 8.67
CA ALA A 750 6.22 12.30 8.50
C ALA A 750 7.10 12.85 9.66
N PRO A 751 8.20 13.58 9.37
CA PRO A 751 9.05 14.14 10.41
C PRO A 751 8.26 15.06 11.34
N ASN A 752 8.23 14.73 12.62
CA ASN A 752 7.45 15.49 13.59
C ASN A 752 7.94 16.96 13.66
N ALA A 753 7.00 17.89 13.79
CA ALA A 753 7.26 19.32 13.89
C ALA A 753 6.44 19.93 15.02
N ARG A 754 7.05 20.86 15.76
CA ARG A 754 6.36 21.76 16.69
C ARG A 754 6.39 23.15 16.08
N PHE A 755 5.26 23.83 16.09
CA PHE A 755 5.12 25.14 15.44
C PHE A 755 4.04 25.96 16.15
N HIS A 756 4.04 27.26 15.90
CA HIS A 756 3.09 28.20 16.50
C HIS A 756 2.33 28.93 15.40
N ASP A 757 1.04 29.17 15.62
CA ASP A 757 0.26 30.17 14.90
C ASP A 757 -0.07 31.31 15.88
N GLY A 758 0.63 32.44 15.75
CA GLY A 758 0.68 33.46 16.79
C GLY A 758 1.13 32.84 18.12
N GLU A 759 0.33 33.02 19.17
CA GLU A 759 0.60 32.43 20.49
C GLU A 759 0.15 30.97 20.63
N HIS A 760 -0.57 30.40 19.66
CA HIS A 760 -1.15 29.07 19.78
C HIS A 760 -0.14 27.98 19.38
N PRO A 761 0.27 27.08 20.31
CA PRO A 761 1.22 26.02 20.01
C PRO A 761 0.55 24.80 19.38
N TYR A 762 1.20 24.23 18.38
CA TYR A 762 0.81 23.00 17.69
C TYR A 762 1.95 22.00 17.64
N ALA A 763 1.59 20.72 17.50
CA ALA A 763 2.56 19.67 17.26
C ALA A 763 1.98 18.61 16.31
N LEU A 764 2.71 18.28 15.25
CA LEU A 764 2.22 17.46 14.15
C LEU A 764 1.71 16.08 14.61
N HIS A 765 2.45 15.41 15.50
CA HIS A 765 2.06 14.10 16.04
C HIS A 765 0.71 14.08 16.78
N ARG A 766 0.17 15.24 17.22
CA ARG A 766 -1.15 15.31 17.87
C ARG A 766 -2.31 15.18 16.89
N PHE A 767 -2.04 15.20 15.59
CA PHE A 767 -3.04 15.07 14.53
C PHE A 767 -3.17 13.65 13.97
N ARG A 768 -2.50 12.65 14.58
CA ARG A 768 -2.78 11.23 14.27
C ARG A 768 -4.26 10.94 14.46
N GLY A 769 -4.83 10.18 13.53
CA GLY A 769 -6.27 9.94 13.38
C GLY A 769 -6.97 10.91 12.40
N ARG A 770 -6.24 11.86 11.78
CA ARG A 770 -6.79 12.82 10.82
C ARG A 770 -5.79 13.09 9.69
N ASP A 771 -6.31 13.24 8.47
CA ASP A 771 -5.50 13.69 7.32
C ASP A 771 -4.97 15.12 7.53
N VAL A 772 -3.70 15.35 7.20
CA VAL A 772 -3.01 16.63 7.33
C VAL A 772 -2.40 17.07 5.99
N LEU A 773 -2.54 18.34 5.63
CA LEU A 773 -1.81 18.98 4.53
C LEU A 773 -0.79 19.98 5.10
N LEU A 774 0.49 19.73 4.86
CA LEU A 774 1.56 20.70 5.11
C LEU A 774 1.85 21.43 3.81
N THR A 775 1.72 22.75 3.78
CA THR A 775 2.11 23.55 2.61
C THR A 775 3.30 24.45 2.96
N PHE A 776 4.37 24.35 2.19
CA PHE A 776 5.57 25.16 2.34
C PHE A 776 5.53 26.29 1.32
N TRP A 777 5.64 27.54 1.77
CA TRP A 777 5.37 28.70 0.92
C TRP A 777 6.31 29.89 1.20
N GLN A 778 6.35 30.82 0.24
CA GLN A 778 7.11 32.07 0.29
C GLN A 778 6.19 33.26 -0.07
N SER A 779 6.33 34.39 0.62
CA SER A 779 5.42 35.53 0.49
C SER A 779 5.50 36.26 -0.86
N TRP A 780 6.69 36.28 -1.48
CA TRP A 780 6.94 36.89 -2.79
C TRP A 780 6.44 36.03 -3.96
N SER A 781 6.15 34.75 -3.72
CA SER A 781 5.89 33.78 -4.78
C SER A 781 4.40 33.75 -5.17
N ALA A 782 4.06 34.31 -6.33
CA ALA A 782 2.70 34.26 -6.88
C ALA A 782 2.03 32.85 -6.87
N PRO A 783 2.69 31.76 -7.31
CA PRO A 783 2.10 30.41 -7.22
C PRO A 783 1.83 29.96 -5.79
N CYS A 784 2.67 30.35 -4.81
CA CYS A 784 2.41 30.06 -3.40
C CYS A 784 1.10 30.70 -2.94
N LEU A 785 0.88 31.97 -3.30
CA LEU A 785 -0.32 32.71 -2.92
C LEU A 785 -1.58 32.10 -3.52
N SER A 786 -1.51 31.65 -4.79
CA SER A 786 -2.59 30.93 -5.46
C SER A 786 -2.91 29.60 -4.77
N GLU A 787 -1.89 28.81 -4.41
CA GLU A 787 -2.07 27.54 -3.71
C GLU A 787 -2.68 27.72 -2.31
N LEU A 788 -2.27 28.75 -1.56
CA LEU A 788 -2.89 29.08 -0.27
C LEU A 788 -4.39 29.37 -0.41
N GLN A 789 -4.81 30.08 -1.46
CA GLN A 789 -6.23 30.32 -1.75
C GLN A 789 -6.98 29.03 -2.11
N ARG A 790 -6.37 28.13 -2.89
CA ARG A 790 -6.94 26.82 -3.21
C ARG A 790 -7.15 25.98 -1.95
N LEU A 791 -6.14 25.92 -1.08
CA LEU A 791 -6.21 25.22 0.20
C LEU A 791 -7.22 25.86 1.15
N GLN A 792 -7.38 27.19 1.12
CA GLN A 792 -8.41 27.89 1.89
C GLN A 792 -9.83 27.48 1.47
N LYS A 793 -10.09 27.28 0.16
CA LYS A 793 -11.38 26.76 -0.31
C LYS A 793 -11.63 25.34 0.20
N MET A 794 -10.62 24.48 0.19
CA MET A 794 -10.72 23.12 0.74
C MET A 794 -10.96 23.13 2.25
N HIS A 795 -10.27 24.01 2.99
CA HIS A 795 -10.47 24.17 4.43
C HIS A 795 -11.92 24.53 4.78
N GLN A 796 -12.61 25.26 3.91
CA GLN A 796 -14.00 25.67 4.08
C GLN A 796 -15.02 24.55 3.80
N GLU A 797 -14.61 23.38 3.26
CA GLU A 797 -15.49 22.22 3.05
C GLU A 797 -15.94 21.55 4.37
N GLY A 798 -15.38 21.94 5.52
CA GLY A 798 -15.91 21.60 6.85
C GLY A 798 -15.30 20.35 7.49
N ARG A 799 -16.14 19.50 8.11
CA ARG A 799 -15.68 18.38 8.97
C ARG A 799 -14.88 17.31 8.22
N ASP A 800 -15.14 17.14 6.93
CA ASP A 800 -14.47 16.15 6.08
C ASP A 800 -13.15 16.68 5.48
N ALA A 801 -12.80 17.95 5.72
CA ALA A 801 -11.58 18.55 5.21
C ALA A 801 -10.34 18.16 6.06
N PRO A 802 -9.18 17.95 5.42
CA PRO A 802 -7.94 17.70 6.13
C PRO A 802 -7.56 18.90 7.00
N PHE A 803 -6.77 18.65 8.04
CA PHE A 803 -6.14 19.74 8.79
C PHE A 803 -5.03 20.36 7.94
N ILE A 804 -5.06 21.67 7.72
CA ILE A 804 -4.11 22.36 6.83
C ILE A 804 -3.21 23.27 7.67
N VAL A 805 -1.90 23.26 7.41
CA VAL A 805 -0.96 24.23 7.97
C VAL A 805 0.03 24.73 6.91
N GLY A 806 0.24 26.04 6.87
CA GLY A 806 1.23 26.67 5.98
C GLY A 806 2.51 27.09 6.69
N PHE A 807 3.67 26.60 6.27
CA PHE A 807 4.99 27.01 6.75
C PHE A 807 5.62 28.05 5.83
N HIS A 808 5.78 29.27 6.35
CA HIS A 808 6.43 30.36 5.64
C HIS A 808 7.95 30.30 5.82
N GLY A 809 8.69 30.16 4.72
CA GLY A 809 10.15 30.03 4.73
C GLY A 809 10.94 31.35 4.61
N GLY A 810 10.29 32.51 4.68
CA GLY A 810 10.93 33.82 4.53
C GLY A 810 11.48 34.39 5.85
N ALA A 811 12.41 35.33 5.81
CA ALA A 811 13.04 35.89 7.02
C ALA A 811 12.11 36.79 7.86
N LYS A 812 11.10 37.41 7.25
CA LYS A 812 10.19 38.38 7.89
C LYS A 812 8.86 37.74 8.28
N SER A 813 8.47 37.86 9.55
CA SER A 813 7.19 37.34 10.07
C SER A 813 6.00 38.21 9.69
N GLU A 814 6.21 39.51 9.50
CA GLU A 814 5.16 40.48 9.15
C GLU A 814 4.44 40.10 7.85
N ALA A 815 5.16 39.46 6.93
CA ALA A 815 4.61 38.93 5.70
C ALA A 815 3.51 37.89 5.95
N VAL A 816 3.58 37.07 7.00
CA VAL A 816 2.55 36.06 7.30
C VAL A 816 1.23 36.73 7.68
N ASP A 817 1.27 37.76 8.52
CA ASP A 817 0.07 38.47 8.98
C ASP A 817 -0.56 39.30 7.87
N GLU A 818 0.25 39.95 7.05
CA GLU A 818 -0.22 40.69 5.87
C GLU A 818 -0.90 39.75 4.87
N ILE A 819 -0.27 38.62 4.54
CA ILE A 819 -0.83 37.64 3.61
C ILE A 819 -2.09 37.00 4.17
N ARG A 820 -2.12 36.66 5.47
CA ARG A 820 -3.32 36.15 6.14
C ARG A 820 -4.51 37.10 5.98
N LYS A 821 -4.30 38.39 6.25
CA LYS A 821 -5.35 39.42 6.10
C LYS A 821 -5.76 39.60 4.64
N ARG A 822 -4.78 39.70 3.73
CA ARG A 822 -5.00 39.93 2.30
C ARG A 822 -5.80 38.79 1.65
N LEU A 823 -5.44 37.54 1.95
CA LEU A 823 -6.06 36.35 1.36
C LEU A 823 -7.21 35.77 2.20
N ARG A 824 -7.51 36.38 3.36
CA ARG A 824 -8.55 35.92 4.31
C ARG A 824 -8.37 34.45 4.74
N LEU A 825 -7.13 34.07 5.03
CA LEU A 825 -6.78 32.71 5.43
C LEU A 825 -7.21 32.44 6.87
N THR A 826 -7.76 31.26 7.11
CA THR A 826 -8.33 30.84 8.42
C THR A 826 -7.69 29.58 8.98
N PHE A 827 -6.97 28.80 8.16
CA PHE A 827 -6.15 27.70 8.64
C PHE A 827 -4.82 28.20 9.22
N PRO A 828 -4.15 27.42 10.10
CA PRO A 828 -2.89 27.83 10.72
C PRO A 828 -1.77 28.18 9.74
N LEU A 829 -1.12 29.33 9.97
CA LEU A 829 0.15 29.68 9.31
C LEU A 829 1.25 29.82 10.36
N ALA A 830 2.35 29.12 10.13
CA ALA A 830 3.52 29.10 10.98
C ALA A 830 4.72 29.70 10.27
N GLN A 831 5.51 30.45 11.03
CA GLN A 831 6.73 31.06 10.57
C GLN A 831 7.92 30.11 10.77
N ASP A 832 8.65 29.80 9.69
CA ASP A 832 9.86 28.96 9.69
C ASP A 832 11.05 29.78 9.17
N HIS A 833 11.45 30.83 9.91
CA HIS A 833 12.48 31.80 9.51
C HIS A 833 13.79 31.16 9.05
N GLN A 834 14.19 30.07 9.73
CA GLN A 834 15.41 29.35 9.43
C GLN A 834 15.17 28.19 8.47
N GLN A 835 13.96 27.98 7.95
CA GLN A 835 13.58 26.85 7.10
C GLN A 835 13.94 25.48 7.71
N ARG A 836 13.88 25.36 9.04
CA ARG A 836 14.26 24.12 9.74
C ARG A 836 13.29 22.98 9.44
N ILE A 837 12.00 23.29 9.37
CA ILE A 837 10.97 22.30 9.05
C ILE A 837 11.03 21.99 7.56
N ALA A 838 11.10 23.01 6.71
CA ALA A 838 11.23 22.85 5.26
C ALA A 838 12.46 21.98 4.88
N ARG A 839 13.63 22.23 5.47
CA ARG A 839 14.85 21.42 5.23
C ARG A 839 14.72 19.99 5.75
N ARG A 840 14.03 19.75 6.87
CA ARG A 840 13.80 18.39 7.39
C ARG A 840 12.94 17.56 6.44
N TYR A 841 12.06 18.20 5.67
CA TYR A 841 11.29 17.57 4.61
C TYR A 841 12.03 17.56 3.26
N GLY A 842 13.16 18.25 3.11
CA GLY A 842 13.90 18.36 1.84
C GLY A 842 13.25 19.28 0.81
N VAL A 843 12.48 20.28 1.26
CA VAL A 843 11.75 21.20 0.37
C VAL A 843 12.73 22.11 -0.38
N ARG A 844 12.72 22.02 -1.72
CA ARG A 844 13.45 22.91 -2.63
C ARG A 844 12.55 23.69 -3.59
N CYS A 845 11.30 23.25 -3.73
CA CYS A 845 10.28 23.89 -4.58
C CYS A 845 9.22 24.58 -3.71
N TRP A 846 8.77 25.74 -4.16
CA TRP A 846 7.79 26.58 -3.49
C TRP A 846 6.66 26.95 -4.48
N PRO A 847 5.39 26.57 -4.24
CA PRO A 847 4.94 25.81 -3.08
C PRO A 847 5.32 24.32 -3.16
N THR A 848 5.40 23.68 -2.01
CA THR A 848 5.34 22.21 -1.88
C THR A 848 4.23 21.86 -0.91
N THR A 849 3.30 20.98 -1.30
CA THR A 849 2.24 20.49 -0.43
C THR A 849 2.43 19.00 -0.15
N VAL A 850 2.54 18.63 1.13
CA VAL A 850 2.70 17.25 1.60
C VAL A 850 1.42 16.81 2.28
N LYS A 851 0.75 15.78 1.74
CA LYS A 851 -0.37 15.10 2.39
C LYS A 851 0.16 14.02 3.32
N ILE A 852 -0.35 14.00 4.54
CA ILE A 852 -0.05 13.03 5.58
C ILE A 852 -1.37 12.36 5.95
N ASP A 853 -1.38 11.05 6.01
CA ASP A 853 -2.56 10.25 6.37
C ASP A 853 -2.81 10.23 7.89
N ALA A 854 -3.92 9.61 8.29
CA ALA A 854 -4.30 9.45 9.69
C ALA A 854 -3.26 8.67 10.53
N ASP A 855 -2.42 7.83 9.95
CA ASP A 855 -1.37 7.10 10.67
C ASP A 855 -0.12 7.98 10.93
N GLY A 856 -0.06 9.16 10.29
CA GLY A 856 1.05 10.09 10.36
C GLY A 856 2.14 9.78 9.35
N CYS A 857 1.82 9.05 8.27
CA CYS A 857 2.72 8.74 7.17
C CYS A 857 2.47 9.68 5.99
N VAL A 858 3.52 9.99 5.23
CA VAL A 858 3.41 10.78 4.00
C VAL A 858 2.59 9.97 2.99
N GLU A 859 1.49 10.53 2.51
CA GLU A 859 0.63 9.90 1.50
C GLU A 859 0.96 10.43 0.09
N HIS A 860 1.13 11.75 -0.04
CA HIS A 860 1.34 12.38 -1.33
C HIS A 860 2.20 13.62 -1.21
N VAL A 861 2.96 13.92 -2.27
CA VAL A 861 3.79 15.12 -2.39
C VAL A 861 3.44 15.80 -3.70
N GLN A 862 3.06 17.07 -3.61
CA GLN A 862 2.80 17.95 -4.74
C GLN A 862 3.87 19.05 -4.76
N PHE A 863 4.60 19.15 -5.87
CA PHE A 863 5.46 20.29 -6.15
C PHE A 863 4.74 21.28 -7.06
N GLY A 864 4.85 22.58 -6.76
CA GLY A 864 4.17 23.63 -7.48
C GLY A 864 2.66 23.65 -7.22
N THR A 865 1.96 24.52 -7.95
CA THR A 865 0.49 24.59 -7.95
C THR A 865 -0.11 23.34 -8.59
N ALA A 866 -1.17 22.79 -7.99
CA ALA A 866 -1.91 21.68 -8.57
C ALA A 866 -2.39 22.03 -10.00
N HIS A 867 -2.15 21.14 -10.96
CA HIS A 867 -2.88 21.20 -12.22
C HIS A 867 -4.32 20.70 -11.98
N ASP A 868 -5.31 21.48 -12.40
CA ASP A 868 -6.68 21.01 -12.63
C ASP A 868 -6.67 20.01 -13.80
N HIS A 869 -6.11 18.83 -13.57
CA HIS A 869 -6.44 17.65 -14.35
C HIS A 869 -7.60 17.00 -13.61
N ASP A 870 -8.82 17.35 -14.04
CA ASP A 870 -10.12 16.78 -13.68
C ASP A 870 -10.10 15.82 -12.49
N ARG A 871 -10.69 16.25 -11.35
CA ARG A 871 -11.34 15.33 -10.42
C ARG A 871 -12.11 14.32 -11.29
N PRO A 872 -11.98 12.99 -11.09
CA PRO A 872 -12.93 12.08 -11.70
C PRO A 872 -14.30 12.56 -11.26
N LYS A 873 -15.13 13.00 -12.22
CA LYS A 873 -16.53 13.36 -11.96
C LYS A 873 -17.11 12.15 -11.25
N SER A 874 -17.45 12.30 -9.98
CA SER A 874 -18.16 11.30 -9.21
C SER A 874 -19.35 10.87 -10.07
N VAL A 875 -19.37 9.60 -10.47
CA VAL A 875 -20.50 9.00 -11.16
C VAL A 875 -21.69 9.14 -10.21
N THR A 876 -22.60 10.04 -10.55
CA THR A 876 -23.92 10.12 -9.94
C THR A 876 -24.61 8.80 -10.18
N SER A 877 -24.86 8.07 -9.10
CA SER A 877 -25.79 6.96 -9.04
C SER A 877 -27.16 7.42 -9.54
N GLY A 878 -27.56 6.90 -10.70
CA GLY A 878 -28.95 6.82 -11.16
C GLY A 878 -29.42 5.39 -11.07
#